data_AF-A0AAW0G965-F1
#
_entry.id   AF-A0AAW0G965-F1
#
_cell.length_a   1.000
_cell.length_b   1.000
_cell.length_c   1.000
_cell.angle_alpha   90.00
_cell.angle_beta   90.00
_cell.angle_gamma   90.00
#
_symmetry.space_group_name_H-M   'P 1'
#
loop_
_entity.id
_entity.type
_entity.pdbx_description
1 polymer ?
#
loop_
_entity_poly.entity_id
_entity_poly.type
_entity_poly.pdbx_seq_one_letter_code
_entity_poly.pdbx_strand_id
1 'polypeptide(L)'
;MERYTHIVNMDEWIANVLGASPEKIEDWTTTFQNHQIYKDKDIRAAVDQFLDAPGEKQMHEPFCRFANQVLELGKKYITFEDSTGFPVPDLFFVRNDPVELSKTHSAEAKRSPDIAITTHATLKTLTNRKKDPETKKEDQKPVTGIEWRDFLSLVEGKDFTGSRAERAEKVEKVKRRWEARFPKLEGETPLSLLMDDPSNAPESPMDQTTSGTTNPKRKTPNETGNSGSLPKKLKPIPEYNLDKHNTAQHTKLQLASYALEILSRTGRTQSSFFVCLFVGDVIEFWYYSSVGIFRSTRMSWILELEKFAAILVAIASCDHEHFSSHAPNLSPPDNFNPSIPPASLIGYRTTMQHETKGTVTVTLRTMIYDQYSIIGRSTCIYEVTTNPQISDDALVLKFTTQFVTRTPEYEPILHARNMSVGEHLPETHMWSDRQSPSRWCASQDIWGKFIEPQKEDGKETFEDCTKDFLVITKYERIEKKLTPQNMFYLFNQLFDTLDDLYSKACILHGDISVGNVMCKVLFIYKDEQQIEVISLIIIDFDLATPSRVDQGDQHLTSIHRTGTTPFMAIDLIDHPKCPHYLRHDFESVLYIAMWFMTPTTGCGRDLFSIWESTPDAKGLLWSSTSWAEFRPKYEICPAFVAYDKWLTALWGLFYEGRQARASYFKSQLEAAEASNSDDSEDDSEDDSQDDSSALDFDHSTLGGKVTRKKLKRALRTSGSSFRKDCKDFMLVSPE
;
A
#
# COMPACT_ATOMS: atom_id res chain seq x y z
N MET A 1 2.55 -6.61 7.25
CA MET A 1 2.08 -7.56 6.22
C MET A 1 1.41 -8.77 6.87
N GLU A 2 2.11 -9.54 7.71
CA GLU A 2 1.54 -10.74 8.36
C GLU A 2 0.29 -10.45 9.20
N ARG A 3 0.27 -9.34 9.97
CA ARG A 3 -0.91 -8.88 10.72
C ARG A 3 -2.17 -8.65 9.86
N TYR A 4 -2.00 -8.37 8.57
CA TYR A 4 -3.09 -8.08 7.62
C TYR A 4 -3.34 -9.24 6.66
N THR A 5 -2.69 -10.39 6.87
CA THR A 5 -2.79 -11.56 5.99
C THR A 5 -3.72 -12.59 6.61
N HIS A 6 -4.83 -12.88 5.93
CA HIS A 6 -5.80 -13.89 6.33
C HIS A 6 -5.65 -15.12 5.43
N ILE A 7 -5.73 -16.31 6.01
CA ILE A 7 -5.73 -17.57 5.27
C ILE A 7 -7.17 -18.00 5.08
N VAL A 8 -7.58 -18.27 3.85
CA VAL A 8 -8.95 -18.63 3.47
C VAL A 8 -8.95 -19.92 2.66
N ASN A 9 -10.06 -20.67 2.65
CA ASN A 9 -10.14 -21.90 1.88
C ASN A 9 -9.98 -21.60 0.37
N MET A 10 -9.32 -22.50 -0.38
CA MET A 10 -9.17 -22.36 -1.84
C MET A 10 -10.50 -22.16 -2.57
N ASP A 11 -11.53 -22.93 -2.23
CA ASP A 11 -12.84 -22.85 -2.91
C ASP A 11 -13.57 -21.54 -2.56
N GLU A 12 -13.46 -21.08 -1.32
CA GLU A 12 -13.94 -19.75 -0.91
C GLU A 12 -13.16 -18.63 -1.62
N TRP A 13 -11.84 -18.80 -1.78
CA TRP A 13 -11.01 -17.83 -2.48
C TRP A 13 -11.44 -17.69 -3.94
N ILE A 14 -11.62 -18.82 -4.64
CA ILE A 14 -12.06 -18.85 -6.03
C ILE A 14 -13.46 -18.23 -6.17
N ALA A 15 -14.40 -18.60 -5.31
CA ALA A 15 -15.75 -18.07 -5.36
C ALA A 15 -15.81 -16.56 -5.13
N ASN A 16 -15.04 -16.05 -4.16
CA ASN A 16 -15.10 -14.65 -3.79
C ASN A 16 -14.26 -13.75 -4.69
N VAL A 17 -13.09 -14.20 -5.15
CA VAL A 17 -12.14 -13.40 -5.95
C VAL A 17 -12.35 -13.57 -7.45
N LEU A 18 -12.65 -14.78 -7.93
CA LEU A 18 -12.84 -15.07 -9.37
C LEU A 18 -14.32 -15.18 -9.78
N GLY A 19 -15.25 -15.05 -8.82
CA GLY A 19 -16.69 -15.10 -9.09
C GLY A 19 -17.21 -16.48 -9.53
N ALA A 20 -16.42 -17.56 -9.35
CA ALA A 20 -16.79 -18.90 -9.78
C ALA A 20 -17.22 -19.76 -8.58
N SER A 21 -18.50 -20.12 -8.50
CA SER A 21 -19.03 -20.91 -7.38
C SER A 21 -18.38 -22.30 -7.30
N PRO A 22 -18.36 -22.92 -6.10
CA PRO A 22 -17.82 -24.28 -5.93
C PRO A 22 -18.48 -25.30 -6.88
N GLU A 23 -19.79 -25.19 -7.11
CA GLU A 23 -20.53 -26.06 -8.03
C GLU A 23 -20.07 -25.90 -9.47
N LYS A 24 -19.81 -24.65 -9.90
CA LYS A 24 -19.31 -24.34 -11.25
C LYS A 24 -17.91 -24.90 -11.46
N ILE A 25 -17.03 -24.77 -10.47
CA ILE A 25 -15.68 -25.33 -10.50
C ILE A 25 -15.74 -26.86 -10.55
N GLU A 26 -16.63 -27.50 -9.79
CA GLU A 26 -16.80 -28.95 -9.79
C GLU A 26 -17.34 -29.48 -11.12
N ASP A 27 -18.29 -28.77 -11.75
CA ASP A 27 -18.81 -29.10 -13.08
C ASP A 27 -17.72 -29.04 -14.17
N TRP A 28 -16.93 -27.97 -14.18
CA TRP A 28 -15.80 -27.84 -15.11
C TRP A 28 -14.71 -28.88 -14.84
N THR A 29 -14.44 -29.18 -13.57
CA THR A 29 -13.53 -30.25 -13.17
C THR A 29 -14.01 -31.60 -13.71
N THR A 30 -15.29 -31.91 -13.54
CA THR A 30 -15.92 -33.14 -14.05
C THR A 30 -15.86 -33.20 -15.58
N THR A 31 -16.09 -32.07 -16.26
CA THR A 31 -15.97 -31.96 -17.71
C THR A 31 -14.56 -32.32 -18.19
N PHE A 32 -13.52 -31.76 -17.58
CA PHE A 32 -12.15 -32.10 -17.92
C PHE A 32 -11.77 -33.56 -17.59
N GLN A 33 -12.32 -34.12 -16.50
CA GLN A 33 -12.15 -35.54 -16.18
C GLN A 33 -12.78 -36.44 -17.24
N ASN A 34 -14.00 -36.13 -17.70
CA ASN A 34 -14.71 -36.88 -18.74
C ASN A 34 -13.96 -36.83 -20.07
N HIS A 35 -13.36 -35.68 -20.41
CA HIS A 35 -12.53 -35.52 -21.59
C HIS A 35 -11.10 -36.04 -21.44
N GLN A 36 -10.72 -36.48 -20.24
CA GLN A 36 -9.42 -37.09 -19.93
C GLN A 36 -8.25 -36.22 -20.41
N ILE A 37 -8.26 -34.92 -20.07
CA ILE A 37 -7.26 -33.95 -20.56
C ILE A 37 -5.81 -34.32 -20.23
N TYR A 38 -5.57 -35.18 -19.24
CA TYR A 38 -4.24 -35.74 -18.96
C TYR A 38 -3.65 -36.58 -20.12
N LYS A 39 -4.50 -37.01 -21.08
CA LYS A 39 -4.08 -37.71 -22.30
C LYS A 39 -3.72 -36.76 -23.44
N ASP A 40 -4.03 -35.47 -23.31
CA ASP A 40 -3.61 -34.48 -24.29
C ASP A 40 -2.06 -34.43 -24.33
N LYS A 41 -1.51 -34.51 -25.55
CA LYS A 41 -0.06 -34.64 -25.76
C LYS A 41 0.69 -33.43 -25.24
N ASP A 42 0.12 -32.24 -25.42
CA ASP A 42 0.76 -30.99 -25.04
C ASP A 42 0.67 -30.77 -23.52
N ILE A 43 -0.47 -31.09 -22.89
CA ILE A 43 -0.60 -31.10 -21.42
C ILE A 43 0.43 -32.04 -20.81
N ARG A 44 0.52 -33.26 -21.31
CA ARG A 44 1.42 -34.28 -20.74
C ARG A 44 2.89 -33.92 -20.95
N ALA A 45 3.25 -33.46 -22.15
CA ALA A 45 4.59 -32.99 -22.44
C ALA A 45 4.97 -31.79 -21.56
N ALA A 46 4.04 -30.86 -21.29
CA ALA A 46 4.28 -29.72 -20.43
C ALA A 46 4.51 -30.13 -18.96
N VAL A 47 3.71 -31.06 -18.41
CA VAL A 47 3.90 -31.57 -17.04
C VAL A 47 5.21 -32.34 -16.91
N ASP A 48 5.51 -33.23 -17.86
CA ASP A 48 6.76 -34.00 -17.85
C ASP A 48 7.98 -33.05 -17.93
N GLN A 49 7.96 -32.05 -18.82
CA GLN A 49 9.02 -31.06 -18.94
C GLN A 49 9.16 -30.16 -17.71
N PHE A 50 8.05 -29.83 -17.03
CA PHE A 50 8.09 -29.10 -15.77
C PHE A 50 8.81 -29.91 -14.68
N LEU A 51 8.46 -31.20 -14.54
CA LEU A 51 9.08 -32.10 -13.56
C LEU A 51 10.54 -32.44 -13.89
N ASP A 52 10.89 -32.47 -15.17
CA ASP A 52 12.26 -32.69 -15.66
C ASP A 52 13.12 -31.43 -15.68
N ALA A 53 12.54 -30.26 -15.42
CA ALA A 53 13.26 -29.00 -15.45
C ALA A 53 14.48 -29.04 -14.50
N PRO A 54 15.67 -28.61 -14.94
CA PRO A 54 16.88 -28.66 -14.12
C PRO A 54 16.93 -27.59 -13.02
N GLY A 55 16.03 -26.59 -13.04
CA GLY A 55 15.94 -25.54 -12.05
C GLY A 55 14.75 -24.59 -12.29
N GLU A 56 14.58 -23.64 -11.37
CA GLU A 56 13.44 -22.69 -11.29
C GLU A 56 13.06 -22.07 -12.64
N LYS A 57 13.98 -21.36 -13.27
CA LYS A 57 13.71 -20.63 -14.53
C LYS A 57 13.28 -21.53 -15.69
N GLN A 58 13.70 -22.79 -15.69
CA GLN A 58 13.33 -23.75 -16.73
C GLN A 58 11.93 -24.32 -16.53
N MET A 59 11.31 -24.14 -15.36
CA MET A 59 9.93 -24.55 -15.10
C MET A 59 8.89 -23.58 -15.68
N HIS A 60 9.25 -22.32 -15.91
CA HIS A 60 8.28 -21.28 -16.29
C HIS A 60 7.67 -21.51 -17.68
N GLU A 61 8.49 -21.88 -18.66
CA GLU A 61 8.02 -22.11 -20.03
C GLU A 61 7.10 -23.35 -20.15
N PRO A 62 7.43 -24.51 -19.55
CA PRO A 62 6.48 -25.61 -19.42
C PRO A 62 5.16 -25.21 -18.75
N PHE A 63 5.20 -24.43 -17.67
CA PHE A 63 3.98 -23.96 -17.00
C PHE A 63 3.12 -23.08 -17.91
N CYS A 64 3.71 -22.13 -18.65
CA CYS A 64 2.99 -21.30 -19.61
C CYS A 64 2.32 -22.16 -20.71
N ARG A 65 3.04 -23.16 -21.25
CA ARG A 65 2.48 -24.07 -22.26
C ARG A 65 1.32 -24.89 -21.71
N PHE A 66 1.45 -25.41 -20.49
CA PHE A 66 0.36 -26.09 -19.80
C PHE A 66 -0.87 -25.18 -19.67
N ALA A 67 -0.69 -23.98 -19.11
CA ALA A 67 -1.79 -23.07 -18.84
C ALA A 67 -2.51 -22.64 -20.13
N ASN A 68 -1.77 -22.26 -21.17
CA ASN A 68 -2.34 -21.86 -22.45
C ASN A 68 -3.06 -23.02 -23.16
N GLN A 69 -2.53 -24.24 -23.08
CA GLN A 69 -3.22 -25.42 -23.64
C GLN A 69 -4.52 -25.71 -22.89
N VAL A 70 -4.54 -25.58 -21.57
CA VAL A 70 -5.78 -25.68 -20.78
C VAL A 70 -6.82 -24.68 -21.25
N LEU A 71 -6.43 -23.43 -21.53
CA LEU A 71 -7.37 -22.41 -22.03
C LEU A 71 -7.98 -22.82 -23.40
N GLU A 72 -7.18 -23.37 -24.31
CA GLU A 72 -7.67 -23.88 -25.60
C GLU A 72 -8.61 -25.08 -25.44
N LEU A 73 -8.29 -26.01 -24.54
CA LEU A 73 -9.19 -27.12 -24.21
C LEU A 73 -10.47 -26.64 -23.52
N GLY A 74 -10.39 -25.62 -22.68
CA GLY A 74 -11.54 -24.97 -22.04
C GLY A 74 -12.49 -24.38 -23.07
N LYS A 75 -11.97 -23.64 -24.07
CA LYS A 75 -12.76 -23.13 -25.21
C LYS A 75 -13.47 -24.22 -26.00
N LYS A 76 -12.91 -25.43 -26.02
CA LYS A 76 -13.45 -26.57 -26.75
C LYS A 76 -14.51 -27.36 -25.96
N TYR A 77 -14.31 -27.52 -24.66
CA TYR A 77 -15.09 -28.47 -23.84
C TYR A 77 -16.08 -27.80 -22.89
N ILE A 78 -15.83 -26.56 -22.47
CA ILE A 78 -16.68 -25.85 -21.51
C ILE A 78 -17.67 -24.97 -22.28
N THR A 79 -18.95 -25.22 -22.06
CA THR A 79 -20.04 -24.37 -22.55
C THR A 79 -20.42 -23.35 -21.48
N PHE A 80 -20.51 -22.08 -21.86
CA PHE A 80 -20.98 -21.00 -20.99
C PHE A 80 -22.49 -20.82 -21.20
N GLU A 81 -23.26 -20.71 -20.11
CA GLU A 81 -24.71 -20.53 -20.15
C GLU A 81 -25.11 -19.15 -20.70
N ASP A 82 -24.26 -18.15 -20.47
CA ASP A 82 -24.44 -16.79 -20.99
C ASP A 82 -23.71 -16.62 -22.34
N SER A 83 -24.29 -15.83 -23.25
CA SER A 83 -23.77 -15.55 -24.60
C SER A 83 -22.43 -14.80 -24.65
N THR A 84 -21.77 -14.61 -23.50
CA THR A 84 -20.51 -13.88 -23.35
C THR A 84 -19.25 -14.75 -23.50
N GLY A 85 -19.36 -16.10 -23.45
CA GLY A 85 -18.20 -16.98 -23.62
C GLY A 85 -17.05 -16.65 -22.64
N PHE A 86 -15.80 -16.92 -23.02
CA PHE A 86 -14.61 -16.38 -22.33
C PHE A 86 -14.64 -14.83 -22.38
N PRO A 87 -14.86 -14.10 -21.26
CA PRO A 87 -14.98 -12.64 -21.27
C PRO A 87 -13.68 -11.92 -21.64
N VAL A 88 -12.53 -12.54 -21.38
CA VAL A 88 -11.23 -12.17 -21.97
C VAL A 88 -10.82 -13.26 -22.97
N PRO A 89 -11.37 -13.25 -24.20
CA PRO A 89 -11.22 -14.35 -25.16
C PRO A 89 -9.77 -14.59 -25.62
N ASP A 90 -8.87 -13.66 -25.32
CA ASP A 90 -7.46 -13.65 -25.70
C ASP A 90 -6.49 -13.57 -24.51
N LEU A 91 -6.92 -13.95 -23.30
CA LEU A 91 -6.05 -14.10 -22.13
C LEU A 91 -4.96 -15.14 -22.39
N PHE A 92 -3.73 -14.82 -21.98
CA PHE A 92 -2.55 -15.59 -22.31
C PHE A 92 -1.51 -15.51 -21.19
N PHE A 93 -0.88 -16.65 -20.89
CA PHE A 93 0.26 -16.76 -19.96
C PHE A 93 1.56 -16.68 -20.74
N VAL A 94 2.41 -15.71 -20.40
CA VAL A 94 3.69 -15.50 -21.07
C VAL A 94 4.82 -15.47 -20.06
N ARG A 95 5.91 -16.18 -20.38
CA ARG A 95 7.14 -16.08 -19.62
C ARG A 95 7.70 -14.66 -19.75
N ASN A 96 7.89 -13.98 -18.63
CA ASN A 96 8.44 -12.63 -18.58
C ASN A 96 9.92 -12.62 -18.21
N ASP A 97 10.42 -13.53 -17.37
CA ASP A 97 11.85 -13.54 -17.05
C ASP A 97 12.74 -13.76 -18.30
N PRO A 98 13.90 -13.09 -18.42
CA PRO A 98 14.54 -12.19 -17.44
C PRO A 98 14.18 -10.71 -17.65
N VAL A 99 13.03 -10.37 -18.25
CA VAL A 99 12.65 -8.98 -18.52
C VAL A 99 12.41 -8.24 -17.22
N GLU A 100 13.30 -7.29 -16.94
CA GLU A 100 13.22 -6.42 -15.79
C GLU A 100 12.32 -5.21 -16.05
N LEU A 101 11.43 -4.97 -15.10
CA LEU A 101 10.54 -3.82 -15.03
C LEU A 101 11.10 -2.82 -14.02
N SER A 102 11.03 -1.55 -14.38
CA SER A 102 11.45 -0.46 -13.49
C SER A 102 10.44 -0.27 -12.37
N LYS A 103 10.92 0.00 -11.15
CA LYS A 103 10.04 0.41 -10.05
C LYS A 103 9.37 1.76 -10.30
N THR A 104 8.34 2.01 -9.51
CA THR A 104 7.46 3.15 -9.68
C THR A 104 8.05 4.44 -9.17
N HIS A 105 8.57 4.36 -7.95
CA HIS A 105 9.09 5.50 -7.20
C HIS A 105 10.62 5.47 -7.08
N SER A 106 11.30 4.53 -7.73
CA SER A 106 12.77 4.44 -7.76
C SER A 106 13.24 3.96 -9.13
N ALA A 107 14.11 4.73 -9.79
CA ALA A 107 14.69 4.34 -11.07
C ALA A 107 15.81 3.29 -10.93
N GLU A 108 16.27 3.02 -9.70
CA GLU A 108 17.50 2.25 -9.45
C GLU A 108 17.22 0.76 -9.18
N ALA A 109 16.03 0.44 -8.68
CA ALA A 109 15.65 -0.95 -8.40
C ALA A 109 14.77 -1.52 -9.52
N LYS A 110 15.09 -2.75 -9.92
CA LYS A 110 14.38 -3.50 -10.94
C LYS A 110 13.73 -4.75 -10.35
N ARG A 111 12.69 -5.24 -11.02
CA ARG A 111 11.95 -6.45 -10.66
C ARG A 111 11.68 -7.26 -11.92
N SER A 112 11.70 -8.58 -11.81
CA SER A 112 11.45 -9.47 -12.95
C SER A 112 10.43 -10.50 -12.51
N PRO A 113 9.12 -10.22 -12.64
CA PRO A 113 8.10 -11.25 -12.50
C PRO A 113 8.41 -12.42 -13.44
N ASP A 114 8.19 -13.65 -12.98
CA ASP A 114 8.54 -14.83 -13.74
C ASP A 114 7.61 -15.03 -14.94
N ILE A 115 6.31 -14.96 -14.70
CA ILE A 115 5.26 -15.17 -15.69
C ILE A 115 4.23 -14.05 -15.53
N ALA A 116 3.77 -13.53 -16.66
CA ALA A 116 2.73 -12.53 -16.72
C ALA A 116 1.45 -13.08 -17.35
N ILE A 117 0.31 -12.64 -16.83
CA ILE A 117 -1.01 -12.87 -17.39
C ILE A 117 -1.45 -11.58 -18.09
N THR A 118 -1.68 -11.65 -19.40
CA THR A 118 -2.04 -10.49 -20.23
C THR A 118 -2.95 -10.93 -21.39
N THR A 119 -3.26 -10.02 -22.31
CA THR A 119 -4.07 -10.32 -23.51
C THR A 119 -3.22 -10.28 -24.78
N HIS A 120 -3.57 -11.06 -25.79
CA HIS A 120 -2.91 -10.99 -27.10
C HIS A 120 -3.02 -9.59 -27.72
N ALA A 121 -4.12 -8.86 -27.51
CA ALA A 121 -4.28 -7.48 -27.95
C ALA A 121 -3.21 -6.55 -27.34
N THR A 122 -2.93 -6.70 -26.03
CA THR A 122 -1.88 -5.95 -25.34
C THR A 122 -0.50 -6.30 -25.88
N LEU A 123 -0.21 -7.59 -26.10
CA LEU A 123 1.06 -8.04 -26.71
C LEU A 123 1.27 -7.49 -28.12
N LYS A 124 0.23 -7.48 -28.97
CA LYS A 124 0.30 -6.87 -30.31
C LYS A 124 0.63 -5.38 -30.23
N THR A 125 -0.01 -4.67 -29.31
CA THR A 125 0.23 -3.24 -29.07
C THR A 125 1.68 -2.99 -28.63
N LEU A 126 2.19 -3.79 -27.69
CA LEU A 126 3.58 -3.72 -27.22
C LEU A 126 4.60 -4.00 -28.33
N THR A 127 4.29 -4.95 -29.22
CA THR A 127 5.15 -5.28 -30.37
C THR A 127 5.22 -4.14 -31.38
N ASN A 128 4.13 -3.37 -31.53
CA ASN A 128 4.08 -2.19 -32.38
C ASN A 128 4.80 -0.98 -31.75
N ARG A 129 4.71 -0.78 -30.42
CA ARG A 129 5.46 0.26 -29.69
C ARG A 129 6.98 0.13 -29.86
N LYS A 130 7.51 -1.09 -30.00
CA LYS A 130 8.94 -1.34 -30.25
C LYS A 130 9.42 -0.99 -31.66
N LYS A 131 8.50 -0.76 -32.61
CA LYS A 131 8.82 -0.55 -34.04
C LYS A 131 8.69 0.90 -34.51
N ASP A 132 8.20 1.82 -33.66
CA ASP A 132 7.96 3.21 -34.03
C ASP A 132 9.17 4.11 -33.73
N PRO A 133 9.87 4.65 -34.76
CA PRO A 133 11.03 5.52 -34.58
C PRO A 133 10.68 6.97 -34.18
N GLU A 134 9.40 7.38 -34.21
CA GLU A 134 8.99 8.79 -34.11
C GLU A 134 8.66 9.30 -32.70
N THR A 135 8.81 8.50 -31.64
CA THR A 135 8.53 8.95 -30.25
C THR A 135 9.59 9.89 -29.64
N LYS A 136 10.36 10.61 -30.47
CA LYS A 136 11.26 11.70 -30.07
C LYS A 136 10.56 13.07 -30.10
N LYS A 137 9.52 13.28 -29.28
CA LYS A 137 9.08 14.64 -28.93
C LYS A 137 9.70 15.04 -27.59
N GLU A 138 10.27 16.24 -27.56
CA GLU A 138 11.30 16.70 -26.63
C GLU A 138 10.89 16.87 -25.15
N ASP A 139 9.65 16.58 -24.76
CA ASP A 139 9.19 16.70 -23.35
C ASP A 139 8.49 15.45 -22.80
N GLN A 140 8.50 14.33 -23.52
CA GLN A 140 8.01 13.04 -23.01
C GLN A 140 9.06 11.97 -23.26
N LYS A 141 9.51 11.30 -22.19
CA LYS A 141 10.40 10.14 -22.29
C LYS A 141 9.80 9.15 -23.31
N PRO A 142 10.58 8.66 -24.29
CA PRO A 142 10.08 7.70 -25.27
C PRO A 142 9.56 6.46 -24.56
N VAL A 143 8.31 6.05 -24.86
CA VAL A 143 7.68 4.87 -24.26
C VAL A 143 8.25 3.62 -24.92
N THR A 144 9.41 3.17 -24.49
CA THR A 144 10.06 1.95 -24.97
C THR A 144 10.01 0.87 -23.88
N GLY A 145 9.00 -0.02 -23.89
CA GLY A 145 8.98 -1.18 -22.99
C GLY A 145 7.60 -1.74 -22.63
N ILE A 146 7.61 -2.93 -22.00
CA ILE A 146 6.47 -3.50 -21.26
C ILE A 146 6.43 -2.82 -19.89
N GLU A 147 5.26 -2.44 -19.42
CA GLU A 147 5.04 -1.75 -18.14
C GLU A 147 4.15 -2.59 -17.21
N TRP A 148 4.20 -2.32 -15.90
CA TRP A 148 3.37 -3.01 -14.90
C TRP A 148 1.87 -2.99 -15.21
N ARG A 149 1.39 -1.92 -15.84
CA ARG A 149 -0.02 -1.74 -16.24
C ARG A 149 -0.46 -2.62 -17.41
N ASP A 150 0.48 -3.22 -18.13
CA ASP A 150 0.17 -4.10 -19.26
C ASP A 150 -0.17 -5.54 -18.79
N PHE A 151 -0.11 -5.81 -17.48
CA PHE A 151 -0.42 -7.10 -16.89
C PHE A 151 -1.76 -7.06 -16.13
N LEU A 152 -2.53 -8.13 -16.29
CA LEU A 152 -3.76 -8.39 -15.54
C LEU A 152 -3.46 -9.03 -14.19
N SER A 153 -2.52 -9.96 -14.18
CA SER A 153 -2.05 -10.69 -13.00
C SER A 153 -0.66 -11.26 -13.27
N LEU A 154 -0.03 -11.85 -12.26
CA LEU A 154 1.31 -12.41 -12.32
C LEU A 154 1.32 -13.83 -11.74
N VAL A 155 2.31 -14.62 -12.15
CA VAL A 155 2.66 -15.89 -11.50
C VAL A 155 4.13 -15.85 -11.14
N GLU A 156 4.44 -16.09 -9.87
CA GLU A 156 5.79 -16.28 -9.36
C GLU A 156 6.06 -17.78 -9.19
N GLY A 157 7.20 -18.23 -9.69
CA GLY A 157 7.65 -19.61 -9.59
C GLY A 157 8.74 -19.77 -8.55
N LYS A 158 8.67 -20.82 -7.75
CA LYS A 158 9.78 -21.28 -6.92
C LYS A 158 9.99 -22.77 -7.12
N ASP A 159 11.26 -23.18 -7.13
CA ASP A 159 11.60 -24.60 -7.22
C ASP A 159 11.15 -25.39 -5.97
N PHE A 160 11.17 -26.71 -6.08
CA PHE A 160 10.97 -27.60 -4.95
C PHE A 160 11.99 -27.25 -3.85
N THR A 161 11.48 -27.02 -2.64
CA THR A 161 12.31 -26.61 -1.51
C THR A 161 13.32 -27.69 -1.11
N GLY A 162 14.47 -27.27 -0.58
CA GLY A 162 15.50 -28.17 -0.04
C GLY A 162 16.74 -28.29 -0.94
N SER A 163 17.65 -29.15 -0.52
CA SER A 163 18.87 -29.50 -1.24
C SER A 163 18.57 -30.18 -2.59
N ARG A 164 19.57 -30.26 -3.48
CA ARG A 164 19.43 -30.93 -4.79
C ARG A 164 18.94 -32.39 -4.67
N ALA A 165 19.35 -33.10 -3.63
CA ALA A 165 18.91 -34.48 -3.38
C ALA A 165 17.44 -34.52 -2.91
N GLU A 166 17.06 -33.65 -1.97
CA GLU A 166 15.67 -33.53 -1.49
C GLU A 166 14.72 -33.09 -2.61
N ARG A 167 15.17 -32.19 -3.48
CA ARG A 167 14.46 -31.81 -4.71
C ARG A 167 14.22 -33.04 -5.59
N ALA A 168 15.27 -33.81 -5.90
CA ALA A 168 15.14 -34.99 -6.75
C ALA A 168 14.16 -36.02 -6.16
N GLU A 169 14.20 -36.24 -4.84
CA GLU A 169 13.24 -37.11 -4.15
C GLU A 169 11.80 -36.59 -4.23
N LYS A 170 11.58 -35.29 -4.03
CA LYS A 170 10.26 -34.67 -4.13
C LYS A 170 9.69 -34.77 -5.54
N VAL A 171 10.51 -34.44 -6.56
CA VAL A 171 10.14 -34.57 -7.97
C VAL A 171 9.76 -36.02 -8.30
N GLU A 172 10.60 -36.98 -7.92
CA GLU A 172 10.35 -38.40 -8.17
C GLU A 172 9.06 -38.89 -7.50
N LYS A 173 8.80 -38.42 -6.27
CA LYS A 173 7.55 -38.72 -5.56
C LYS A 173 6.32 -38.16 -6.29
N VAL A 174 6.40 -36.95 -6.85
CA VAL A 174 5.32 -36.35 -7.64
C VAL A 174 5.15 -37.11 -8.95
N LYS A 175 6.24 -37.40 -9.69
CA LYS A 175 6.22 -38.21 -10.92
C LYS A 175 5.55 -39.56 -10.72
N ARG A 176 5.97 -40.32 -9.71
CA ARG A 176 5.36 -41.63 -9.40
C ARG A 176 3.87 -41.52 -9.12
N ARG A 177 3.43 -40.46 -8.43
CA ARG A 177 2.01 -40.22 -8.13
C ARG A 177 1.24 -39.79 -9.37
N TRP A 178 1.84 -38.95 -10.20
CA TRP A 178 1.32 -38.52 -11.50
C TRP A 178 1.10 -39.74 -12.41
N GLU A 179 2.10 -40.59 -12.58
CA GLU A 179 2.01 -41.80 -13.40
C GLU A 179 1.03 -42.84 -12.83
N ALA A 180 0.96 -42.99 -11.51
CA ALA A 180 -0.01 -43.87 -10.86
C ALA A 180 -1.46 -43.40 -11.03
N ARG A 181 -1.69 -42.07 -11.04
CA ARG A 181 -3.02 -41.49 -11.23
C ARG A 181 -3.40 -41.40 -12.72
N PHE A 182 -2.43 -41.13 -13.58
CA PHE A 182 -2.59 -40.84 -15.00
C PHE A 182 -1.62 -41.70 -15.82
N PRO A 183 -1.91 -43.00 -16.04
CA PRO A 183 -1.00 -43.89 -16.76
C PRO A 183 -0.75 -43.46 -18.22
N LYS A 184 0.44 -43.77 -18.76
CA LYS A 184 0.75 -43.61 -20.19
C LYS A 184 -0.09 -44.61 -20.98
N LEU A 185 -0.63 -44.20 -22.13
CA LEU A 185 -1.29 -45.13 -23.04
C LEU A 185 -0.24 -46.08 -23.61
N GLU A 186 -0.49 -47.40 -23.58
CA GLU A 186 0.37 -48.38 -24.24
C GLU A 186 0.42 -48.09 -25.74
N GLY A 187 1.60 -47.68 -26.25
CA GLY A 187 1.82 -47.43 -27.68
C GLY A 187 2.63 -46.18 -28.03
N GLU A 188 2.90 -45.27 -27.10
CA GLU A 188 3.82 -44.14 -27.36
C GLU A 188 5.26 -44.53 -26.97
N THR A 189 5.97 -45.13 -27.93
CA THR A 189 7.44 -45.26 -27.87
C THR A 189 8.08 -43.87 -27.72
N PRO A 190 9.09 -43.69 -26.85
CA PRO A 190 9.84 -42.45 -26.77
C PRO A 190 10.46 -42.13 -28.13
N LEU A 191 10.20 -40.93 -28.63
CA LEU A 191 10.78 -40.37 -29.84
C LEU A 191 12.24 -39.93 -29.55
N SER A 192 13.08 -40.92 -29.25
CA SER A 192 14.53 -40.77 -29.18
C SER A 192 15.15 -42.05 -29.70
N LEU A 193 15.35 -42.13 -31.03
CA LEU A 193 16.34 -42.97 -31.74
C LEU A 193 16.00 -43.17 -33.24
N LEU A 194 15.57 -42.12 -33.95
CA LEU A 194 15.59 -42.14 -35.43
C LEU A 194 16.41 -40.95 -35.92
N MET A 195 17.73 -41.08 -35.82
CA MET A 195 18.63 -40.53 -36.82
C MET A 195 19.14 -41.72 -37.62
N ASP A 196 18.62 -41.87 -38.84
CA ASP A 196 19.17 -42.76 -39.84
C ASP A 196 20.58 -42.28 -40.22
N ASP A 197 21.59 -43.13 -40.02
CA ASP A 197 22.86 -43.07 -40.74
C ASP A 197 22.95 -44.34 -41.62
N PRO A 198 22.95 -44.22 -42.96
CA PRO A 198 22.92 -45.38 -43.84
C PRO A 198 24.35 -45.79 -44.22
N SER A 199 24.90 -46.84 -43.60
CA SER A 199 25.92 -47.65 -44.28
C SER A 199 26.09 -49.06 -43.69
N ASN A 200 26.12 -50.02 -44.63
CA ASN A 200 26.67 -51.38 -44.58
C ASN A 200 25.90 -52.52 -43.88
N ALA A 201 25.40 -53.40 -44.74
CA ALA A 201 25.17 -54.83 -44.52
C ALA A 201 26.52 -55.62 -44.60
N PRO A 202 26.53 -56.97 -44.53
CA PRO A 202 26.10 -57.82 -43.42
C PRO A 202 27.17 -58.92 -43.10
N GLU A 203 27.39 -59.30 -41.84
CA GLU A 203 28.01 -60.61 -41.53
C GLU A 203 27.43 -61.23 -40.23
N SER A 204 26.90 -62.43 -40.36
CA SER A 204 26.63 -63.43 -39.31
C SER A 204 27.87 -64.33 -39.12
N PRO A 205 27.86 -65.36 -38.26
CA PRO A 205 27.54 -65.43 -36.82
C PRO A 205 28.64 -66.18 -36.03
N MET A 206 28.76 -66.03 -34.70
CA MET A 206 29.39 -67.09 -33.89
C MET A 206 29.04 -67.01 -32.40
N ASP A 207 28.18 -67.96 -32.01
CA ASP A 207 28.32 -68.91 -30.90
C ASP A 207 29.33 -68.62 -29.77
N GLN A 208 28.85 -68.62 -28.52
CA GLN A 208 29.22 -69.62 -27.49
C GLN A 208 28.63 -69.26 -26.10
N THR A 209 27.81 -70.19 -25.58
CA THR A 209 27.91 -70.84 -24.25
C THR A 209 28.57 -70.05 -23.09
N THR A 210 28.05 -69.97 -21.86
CA THR A 210 27.34 -70.98 -21.06
C THR A 210 26.94 -70.43 -19.69
N SER A 211 25.81 -70.96 -19.19
CA SER A 211 25.58 -71.41 -17.81
C SER A 211 25.34 -70.40 -16.67
N GLY A 212 24.25 -70.67 -15.93
CA GLY A 212 23.94 -70.00 -14.67
C GLY A 212 22.51 -70.22 -14.15
N THR A 213 21.97 -71.42 -14.33
CA THR A 213 20.64 -71.85 -13.86
C THR A 213 20.56 -71.82 -12.32
N THR A 214 19.53 -71.19 -11.74
CA THR A 214 18.66 -71.85 -10.74
C THR A 214 17.28 -71.19 -10.70
N ASN A 215 16.28 -72.05 -10.88
CA ASN A 215 14.85 -71.79 -11.02
C ASN A 215 14.14 -71.72 -9.64
N PRO A 216 12.82 -71.43 -9.60
CA PRO A 216 12.13 -70.71 -8.53
C PRO A 216 11.33 -71.62 -7.60
N LYS A 217 10.86 -71.08 -6.47
CA LYS A 217 9.81 -71.71 -5.65
C LYS A 217 8.46 -71.01 -5.81
N ARG A 218 7.59 -71.73 -6.51
CA ARG A 218 6.14 -71.55 -6.67
C ARG A 218 5.43 -72.04 -5.39
N LYS A 219 4.41 -71.32 -4.91
CA LYS A 219 3.21 -71.91 -4.27
C LYS A 219 2.02 -70.98 -4.45
N THR A 220 0.93 -71.60 -4.91
CA THR A 220 -0.33 -71.05 -5.45
C THR A 220 -1.40 -70.93 -4.34
N PRO A 221 -2.71 -70.79 -4.65
CA PRO A 221 -3.53 -69.62 -4.34
C PRO A 221 -4.52 -69.89 -3.19
N ASN A 222 -5.13 -68.85 -2.64
CA ASN A 222 -6.41 -69.01 -1.94
C ASN A 222 -7.31 -67.84 -2.30
N GLU A 223 -8.35 -68.14 -3.08
CA GLU A 223 -9.54 -67.32 -3.24
C GLU A 223 -10.44 -67.53 -2.02
N THR A 224 -10.94 -66.44 -1.43
CA THR A 224 -12.33 -66.32 -0.94
C THR A 224 -12.63 -64.87 -0.60
N GLY A 225 -13.75 -64.36 -1.13
CA GLY A 225 -14.59 -63.41 -0.39
C GLY A 225 -14.54 -61.94 -0.81
N ASN A 226 -15.50 -61.56 -1.65
CA ASN A 226 -15.87 -60.19 -2.02
C ASN A 226 -16.40 -59.40 -0.82
N SER A 227 -15.92 -58.17 -0.61
CA SER A 227 -16.74 -57.06 -0.09
C SER A 227 -16.09 -55.73 -0.47
N GLY A 228 -16.81 -54.92 -1.24
CA GLY A 228 -16.34 -53.62 -1.74
C GLY A 228 -15.93 -52.66 -0.62
N SER A 229 -14.81 -51.98 -0.81
CA SER A 229 -14.40 -50.85 0.01
C SER A 229 -14.12 -49.66 -0.89
N LEU A 230 -14.81 -48.56 -0.59
CA LEU A 230 -14.67 -47.23 -1.19
C LEU A 230 -13.20 -46.79 -1.27
N PRO A 231 -12.81 -45.95 -2.26
CA PRO A 231 -11.48 -45.36 -2.30
C PRO A 231 -11.23 -44.57 -1.02
N LYS A 232 -10.13 -44.90 -0.33
CA LYS A 232 -9.67 -44.22 0.89
C LYS A 232 -9.52 -42.72 0.60
N LYS A 233 -10.20 -41.87 1.38
CA LYS A 233 -10.00 -40.41 1.45
C LYS A 233 -8.49 -40.09 1.39
N LEU A 234 -8.11 -39.21 0.47
CA LEU A 234 -6.78 -38.61 0.44
C LEU A 234 -6.45 -38.05 1.83
N LYS A 235 -5.30 -38.44 2.37
CA LYS A 235 -4.79 -37.84 3.61
C LYS A 235 -4.52 -36.34 3.34
N PRO A 236 -4.78 -35.44 4.32
CA PRO A 236 -4.36 -34.06 4.24
C PRO A 236 -2.88 -33.97 3.84
N ILE A 237 -2.57 -33.10 2.89
CA ILE A 237 -1.19 -32.81 2.50
C ILE A 237 -0.48 -32.31 3.76
N PRO A 238 0.63 -32.94 4.21
CA PRO A 238 1.36 -32.44 5.35
C PRO A 238 1.79 -31.00 5.07
N GLU A 239 1.51 -30.13 6.04
CA GLU A 239 1.80 -28.71 6.03
C GLU A 239 3.26 -28.48 5.59
N TYR A 240 3.47 -28.07 4.33
CA TYR A 240 4.79 -27.66 3.85
C TYR A 240 5.19 -26.42 4.65
N ASN A 241 6.10 -26.60 5.60
CA ASN A 241 6.59 -25.53 6.46
C ASN A 241 7.54 -24.63 5.65
N LEU A 242 6.96 -23.75 4.82
CA LEU A 242 7.66 -22.66 4.17
C LEU A 242 8.20 -21.67 5.21
N ASP A 243 7.64 -21.62 6.41
CA ASP A 243 7.95 -20.61 7.43
C ASP A 243 9.28 -20.83 8.18
N LYS A 244 10.10 -21.84 7.80
CA LYS A 244 11.39 -22.15 8.45
C LYS A 244 12.65 -21.58 7.77
N HIS A 245 12.54 -20.85 6.66
CA HIS A 245 13.72 -20.32 5.94
C HIS A 245 13.55 -18.86 5.49
N ASN A 246 14.65 -18.08 5.55
CA ASN A 246 14.75 -16.71 4.99
C ASN A 246 14.13 -16.60 3.58
N THR A 247 14.23 -17.66 2.77
CA THR A 247 13.69 -17.73 1.40
C THR A 247 12.17 -17.51 1.32
N ALA A 248 11.37 -18.03 2.26
CA ALA A 248 9.92 -17.85 2.19
C ALA A 248 9.48 -16.44 2.58
N GLN A 249 10.18 -15.82 3.54
CA GLN A 249 9.97 -14.41 3.86
C GLN A 249 10.35 -13.52 2.67
N HIS A 250 11.45 -13.85 1.96
CA HIS A 250 11.82 -13.17 0.71
C HIS A 250 10.75 -13.32 -0.38
N THR A 251 10.19 -14.51 -0.59
CA THR A 251 9.12 -14.70 -1.58
C THR A 251 7.86 -13.89 -1.24
N LYS A 252 7.41 -13.91 0.02
CA LYS A 252 6.26 -13.09 0.47
C LYS A 252 6.50 -11.60 0.22
N LEU A 253 7.70 -11.10 0.56
CA LEU A 253 8.10 -9.71 0.30
C LEU A 253 8.15 -9.39 -1.21
N GLN A 254 8.56 -10.35 -2.03
CA GLN A 254 8.60 -10.19 -3.49
C GLN A 254 7.20 -10.05 -4.08
N LEU A 255 6.27 -10.95 -3.74
CA LEU A 255 4.87 -10.89 -4.17
C LEU A 255 4.22 -9.56 -3.77
N ALA A 256 4.39 -9.16 -2.51
CA ALA A 256 3.90 -7.88 -2.03
C ALA A 256 4.54 -6.70 -2.76
N SER A 257 5.83 -6.80 -3.13
CA SER A 257 6.46 -5.77 -3.94
C SER A 257 5.83 -5.64 -5.32
N TYR A 258 5.43 -6.74 -5.97
CA TYR A 258 4.71 -6.66 -7.24
C TYR A 258 3.33 -6.03 -7.08
N ALA A 259 2.59 -6.43 -6.04
CA ALA A 259 1.30 -5.83 -5.73
C ALA A 259 1.44 -4.31 -5.49
N LEU A 260 2.47 -3.91 -4.75
CA LEU A 260 2.78 -2.49 -4.51
C LEU A 260 3.06 -1.74 -5.82
N GLU A 261 3.84 -2.31 -6.73
CA GLU A 261 4.12 -1.67 -8.03
C GLU A 261 2.85 -1.55 -8.89
N ILE A 262 2.03 -2.59 -8.98
CA ILE A 262 0.82 -2.61 -9.82
C ILE A 262 -0.27 -1.67 -9.27
N LEU A 263 -0.54 -1.74 -7.96
CA LEU A 263 -1.55 -0.90 -7.32
C LEU A 263 -1.17 0.60 -7.37
N SER A 264 0.12 0.93 -7.32
CA SER A 264 0.60 2.33 -7.31
C SER A 264 0.94 2.91 -8.70
N ARG A 265 1.12 2.09 -9.75
CA ARG A 265 1.40 2.62 -11.12
C ARG A 265 0.19 2.88 -11.94
N THR A 266 -0.89 2.19 -11.63
CA THR A 266 -2.12 2.29 -12.37
C THR A 266 -2.94 3.51 -11.94
N GLY A 267 -2.40 4.38 -11.07
CA GLY A 267 -3.13 5.51 -10.48
C GLY A 267 -4.31 5.05 -9.64
N ARG A 268 -4.14 3.87 -9.02
CA ARG A 268 -5.21 3.09 -8.40
C ARG A 268 -6.43 2.85 -9.28
N THR A 269 -6.23 2.69 -10.60
CA THR A 269 -7.30 2.07 -11.40
C THR A 269 -7.60 0.66 -10.95
N GLN A 270 -6.61 -0.02 -10.38
CA GLN A 270 -6.78 -1.28 -9.68
C GLN A 270 -6.84 -1.00 -8.17
N SER A 271 -8.00 -1.22 -7.54
CA SER A 271 -8.10 -1.23 -6.06
C SER A 271 -7.78 -2.58 -5.44
N SER A 272 -7.58 -3.60 -6.26
CA SER A 272 -7.08 -4.90 -5.84
C SER A 272 -6.18 -5.54 -6.89
N PHE A 273 -5.39 -6.50 -6.46
CA PHE A 273 -4.49 -7.26 -7.32
C PHE A 273 -4.31 -8.66 -6.76
N PHE A 274 -4.42 -9.69 -7.60
CA PHE A 274 -4.06 -11.04 -7.21
C PHE A 274 -2.86 -11.58 -7.98
N VAL A 275 -2.10 -12.45 -7.31
CA VAL A 275 -0.91 -13.12 -7.85
C VAL A 275 -0.96 -14.60 -7.48
N CYS A 276 -0.51 -15.43 -8.40
CA CYS A 276 -0.36 -16.86 -8.18
C CYS A 276 1.09 -17.16 -7.77
N LEU A 277 1.28 -18.01 -6.76
CA LEU A 277 2.58 -18.55 -6.38
C LEU A 277 2.54 -20.06 -6.52
N PHE A 278 3.47 -20.63 -7.29
CA PHE A 278 3.75 -22.06 -7.21
C PHE A 278 5.14 -22.33 -6.61
N VAL A 279 5.22 -23.37 -5.79
CA VAL A 279 6.46 -23.90 -5.21
C VAL A 279 6.53 -25.39 -5.55
N GLY A 280 7.28 -25.73 -6.60
CA GLY A 280 7.22 -27.05 -7.21
C GLY A 280 5.82 -27.37 -7.73
N ASP A 281 5.20 -28.44 -7.21
CA ASP A 281 3.83 -28.85 -7.60
C ASP A 281 2.72 -28.19 -6.78
N VAL A 282 3.06 -27.39 -5.77
CA VAL A 282 2.09 -26.77 -4.86
C VAL A 282 1.78 -25.35 -5.31
N ILE A 283 0.50 -25.00 -5.36
CA ILE A 283 0.03 -23.67 -5.76
C ILE A 283 -0.80 -23.01 -4.65
N GLU A 284 -0.64 -21.71 -4.50
CA GLU A 284 -1.44 -20.83 -3.65
C GLU A 284 -1.69 -19.49 -4.33
N PHE A 285 -2.81 -18.86 -4.01
CA PHE A 285 -3.21 -17.56 -4.55
C PHE A 285 -3.19 -16.50 -3.47
N TRP A 286 -2.73 -15.32 -3.85
CA TRP A 286 -2.65 -14.15 -2.97
C TRP A 286 -3.46 -13.02 -3.58
N TYR A 287 -4.34 -12.42 -2.80
CA TYR A 287 -5.11 -11.24 -3.14
C TYR A 287 -4.67 -10.08 -2.24
N TYR A 288 -4.39 -8.93 -2.84
CA TYR A 288 -3.94 -7.71 -2.19
C TYR A 288 -4.95 -6.58 -2.45
N SER A 289 -5.23 -5.79 -1.42
CA SER A 289 -6.09 -4.60 -1.48
C SER A 289 -5.64 -3.57 -0.45
N SER A 290 -6.19 -2.36 -0.49
CA SER A 290 -5.91 -1.30 0.49
C SER A 290 -6.28 -1.65 1.93
N VAL A 291 -7.24 -2.55 2.07
CA VAL A 291 -7.81 -2.95 3.36
C VAL A 291 -7.15 -4.22 3.91
N GLY A 292 -6.69 -5.14 3.04
CA GLY A 292 -6.05 -6.38 3.50
C GLY A 292 -5.52 -7.32 2.43
N ILE A 293 -4.98 -8.43 2.92
CA ILE A 293 -4.35 -9.49 2.13
C ILE A 293 -5.04 -10.82 2.43
N PHE A 294 -5.50 -11.53 1.40
CA PHE A 294 -6.06 -12.88 1.53
C PHE A 294 -5.21 -13.89 0.79
N ARG A 295 -4.85 -14.98 1.46
CA ARG A 295 -4.08 -16.09 0.90
C ARG A 295 -4.93 -17.35 0.93
N SER A 296 -5.03 -18.05 -0.20
CA SER A 296 -5.73 -19.34 -0.25
C SER A 296 -4.99 -20.42 0.56
N THR A 297 -5.69 -21.50 0.89
CA THR A 297 -5.04 -22.77 1.21
C THR A 297 -4.30 -23.31 -0.02
N ARG A 298 -3.47 -24.32 0.19
CA ARG A 298 -2.58 -24.88 -0.85
C ARG A 298 -3.20 -26.11 -1.51
N MET A 299 -2.94 -26.30 -2.79
CA MET A 299 -3.30 -27.51 -3.54
C MET A 299 -2.16 -27.96 -4.45
N SER A 300 -2.17 -29.22 -4.90
CA SER A 300 -1.20 -29.69 -5.90
C SER A 300 -1.75 -29.49 -7.30
N TRP A 301 -1.18 -28.60 -8.09
CA TRP A 301 -1.68 -28.30 -9.43
C TRP A 301 -1.46 -29.45 -10.43
N ILE A 302 -0.50 -30.34 -10.15
CA ILE A 302 -0.22 -31.55 -10.94
C ILE A 302 -1.12 -32.71 -10.52
N LEU A 303 -1.23 -32.97 -9.21
CA LEU A 303 -2.01 -34.12 -8.73
C LEU A 303 -3.52 -33.86 -8.72
N GLU A 304 -3.93 -32.59 -8.76
CA GLU A 304 -5.32 -32.13 -8.90
C GLU A 304 -5.51 -31.41 -10.24
N LEU A 305 -4.90 -31.96 -11.30
CA LEU A 305 -4.83 -31.42 -12.67
C LEU A 305 -6.14 -30.80 -13.15
N GLU A 306 -7.24 -31.55 -13.11
CA GLU A 306 -8.51 -31.12 -13.67
C GLU A 306 -9.15 -29.98 -12.87
N LYS A 307 -8.97 -29.97 -11.54
CA LYS A 307 -9.43 -28.87 -10.69
C LYS A 307 -8.63 -27.60 -10.96
N PHE A 308 -7.30 -27.73 -11.11
CA PHE A 308 -6.47 -26.59 -11.47
C PHE A 308 -6.79 -26.07 -12.89
N ALA A 309 -7.10 -26.97 -13.83
CA ALA A 309 -7.55 -26.59 -15.16
C ALA A 309 -8.86 -25.77 -15.11
N ALA A 310 -9.82 -26.18 -14.26
CA ALA A 310 -11.04 -25.41 -14.02
C ALA A 310 -10.75 -24.02 -13.41
N ILE A 311 -9.76 -23.90 -12.52
CA ILE A 311 -9.34 -22.60 -11.94
C ILE A 311 -8.75 -21.68 -13.01
N LEU A 312 -7.93 -22.20 -13.93
CA LEU A 312 -7.40 -21.41 -15.06
C LEU A 312 -8.51 -20.89 -15.97
N VAL A 313 -9.55 -21.69 -16.20
CA VAL A 313 -10.75 -21.26 -16.92
C VAL A 313 -11.53 -20.20 -16.13
N ALA A 314 -11.61 -20.32 -14.80
CA ALA A 314 -12.21 -19.29 -13.94
C ALA A 314 -11.44 -17.95 -14.02
N ILE A 315 -10.10 -17.98 -14.03
CA ILE A 315 -9.27 -16.78 -14.25
C ILE A 315 -9.56 -16.16 -15.62
N ALA A 316 -9.69 -16.98 -16.66
CA ALA A 316 -10.03 -16.50 -17.99
C ALA A 316 -11.51 -16.08 -18.15
N SER A 317 -12.34 -16.43 -17.16
CA SER A 317 -13.74 -16.01 -17.03
C SER A 317 -13.91 -14.68 -16.27
N CYS A 318 -12.81 -14.11 -15.75
CA CYS A 318 -12.83 -12.83 -15.05
C CYS A 318 -13.03 -11.65 -16.02
N ASP A 319 -13.64 -10.58 -15.52
CA ASP A 319 -13.75 -9.29 -16.20
C ASP A 319 -12.86 -8.23 -15.52
N HIS A 320 -12.98 -6.96 -15.94
CA HIS A 320 -12.22 -5.88 -15.31
C HIS A 320 -12.54 -5.71 -13.82
N GLU A 321 -13.74 -6.01 -13.34
CA GLU A 321 -14.09 -5.88 -11.93
C GLU A 321 -13.33 -6.91 -11.09
N HIS A 322 -13.17 -8.13 -11.59
CA HIS A 322 -12.37 -9.17 -10.93
C HIS A 322 -10.87 -8.83 -10.91
N PHE A 323 -10.33 -8.27 -12.01
CA PHE A 323 -8.90 -7.92 -12.10
C PHE A 323 -8.51 -6.59 -11.45
N SER A 324 -9.45 -5.66 -11.28
CA SER A 324 -9.12 -4.31 -10.82
C SER A 324 -10.00 -3.78 -9.70
N SER A 325 -11.14 -4.41 -9.39
CA SER A 325 -12.24 -3.88 -8.56
C SER A 325 -12.56 -2.40 -8.84
N HIS A 326 -13.77 -2.12 -9.33
CA HIS A 326 -14.14 -0.75 -9.68
C HIS A 326 -13.89 0.23 -8.53
N ALA A 327 -13.31 1.39 -8.84
CA ALA A 327 -13.39 2.51 -7.93
C ALA A 327 -14.87 2.91 -7.85
N PRO A 328 -15.57 2.58 -6.76
CA PRO A 328 -17.00 2.82 -6.63
C PRO A 328 -17.27 4.31 -6.84
N ASN A 329 -18.39 4.61 -7.49
CA ASN A 329 -18.84 5.96 -7.82
C ASN A 329 -17.99 6.70 -8.88
N LEU A 330 -17.10 6.01 -9.61
CA LEU A 330 -16.47 6.53 -10.82
C LEU A 330 -16.99 5.80 -12.08
N SER A 331 -17.61 6.55 -12.97
CA SER A 331 -18.07 6.08 -14.27
C SER A 331 -16.97 6.23 -15.31
N PRO A 332 -16.71 5.20 -16.15
CA PRO A 332 -15.72 5.29 -17.21
C PRO A 332 -16.08 6.30 -18.30
N PRO A 333 -15.12 6.71 -19.15
CA PRO A 333 -15.40 7.44 -20.39
C PRO A 333 -16.12 6.55 -21.41
N ASP A 334 -16.79 7.15 -22.40
CA ASP A 334 -17.67 6.45 -23.34
C ASP A 334 -16.95 5.42 -24.24
N ASN A 335 -15.62 5.53 -24.37
CA ASN A 335 -14.75 4.65 -25.17
C ASN A 335 -13.94 3.64 -24.34
N PHE A 336 -14.32 3.39 -23.08
CA PHE A 336 -13.66 2.42 -22.21
C PHE A 336 -13.84 0.98 -22.70
N ASN A 337 -12.76 0.20 -22.68
CA ASN A 337 -12.82 -1.25 -22.94
C ASN A 337 -12.99 -1.99 -21.61
N PRO A 338 -14.14 -2.65 -21.36
CA PRO A 338 -14.40 -3.37 -20.11
C PRO A 338 -13.61 -4.67 -19.97
N SER A 339 -12.85 -5.10 -20.98
CA SER A 339 -12.14 -6.38 -20.93
C SER A 339 -10.78 -6.28 -20.21
N ILE A 340 -10.27 -5.07 -19.96
CA ILE A 340 -8.93 -4.84 -19.40
C ILE A 340 -9.03 -3.67 -18.41
N PRO A 341 -8.35 -3.71 -17.25
CA PRO A 341 -8.21 -2.57 -16.36
C PRO A 341 -7.73 -1.32 -17.11
N PRO A 342 -8.31 -0.13 -16.84
CA PRO A 342 -7.88 1.08 -17.51
C PRO A 342 -6.43 1.43 -17.12
N ALA A 343 -5.69 2.00 -18.07
CA ALA A 343 -4.30 2.42 -17.85
C ALA A 343 -4.17 3.62 -16.90
N SER A 344 -5.24 4.39 -16.72
CA SER A 344 -5.37 5.49 -15.77
C SER A 344 -6.85 5.82 -15.55
N LEU A 345 -7.19 6.51 -14.46
CA LEU A 345 -8.55 7.03 -14.23
C LEU A 345 -8.81 8.35 -15.00
N ILE A 346 -7.95 8.74 -15.94
CA ILE A 346 -8.13 9.97 -16.72
C ILE A 346 -9.39 9.85 -17.58
N GLY A 347 -10.26 10.85 -17.49
CA GLY A 347 -11.56 10.87 -18.17
C GLY A 347 -12.69 10.15 -17.41
N TYR A 348 -12.39 9.47 -16.30
CA TYR A 348 -13.43 8.96 -15.41
C TYR A 348 -14.18 10.11 -14.76
N ARG A 349 -15.45 9.86 -14.46
CA ARG A 349 -16.42 10.86 -14.00
C ARG A 349 -17.06 10.42 -12.71
N THR A 350 -17.24 11.34 -11.77
CA THR A 350 -18.15 11.14 -10.63
C THR A 350 -19.17 12.27 -10.59
N THR A 351 -20.27 12.05 -9.90
CA THR A 351 -21.34 13.04 -9.74
C THR A 351 -21.44 13.41 -8.27
N MET A 352 -21.37 14.70 -7.96
CA MET A 352 -21.39 15.22 -6.60
C MET A 352 -22.41 16.35 -6.48
N GLN A 353 -22.89 16.60 -5.26
CA GLN A 353 -23.79 17.73 -4.99
C GLN A 353 -22.98 18.97 -4.61
N HIS A 354 -23.35 20.09 -5.19
CA HIS A 354 -22.82 21.41 -4.89
C HIS A 354 -23.94 22.32 -4.39
N GLU A 355 -23.69 23.07 -3.31
CA GLU A 355 -24.70 23.86 -2.60
C GLU A 355 -25.54 24.76 -3.51
N THR A 356 -24.89 25.45 -4.46
CA THR A 356 -25.55 26.45 -5.33
C THR A 356 -25.78 25.99 -6.77
N LYS A 357 -25.08 24.94 -7.20
CA LYS A 357 -25.09 24.46 -8.60
C LYS A 357 -25.85 23.15 -8.77
N GLY A 358 -26.29 22.54 -7.65
CA GLY A 358 -26.93 21.24 -7.63
C GLY A 358 -25.96 20.14 -8.04
N THR A 359 -26.42 19.23 -8.88
CA THR A 359 -25.64 18.08 -9.35
C THR A 359 -24.52 18.52 -10.31
N VAL A 360 -23.27 18.20 -9.97
CA VAL A 360 -22.06 18.53 -10.73
C VAL A 360 -21.33 17.26 -11.15
N THR A 361 -20.99 17.18 -12.44
CA THR A 361 -20.12 16.11 -12.96
C THR A 361 -18.66 16.54 -12.83
N VAL A 362 -17.89 15.77 -12.06
CA VAL A 362 -16.45 15.95 -11.87
C VAL A 362 -15.71 14.97 -12.76
N THR A 363 -14.88 15.48 -13.67
CA THR A 363 -14.08 14.66 -14.60
C THR A 363 -12.61 14.70 -14.21
N LEU A 364 -12.01 13.53 -14.01
CA LEU A 364 -10.60 13.39 -13.66
C LEU A 364 -9.70 13.71 -14.87
N ARG A 365 -8.65 14.51 -14.68
CA ARG A 365 -7.72 14.95 -15.73
C ARG A 365 -6.32 14.41 -15.54
N THR A 366 -5.56 14.97 -14.61
CA THR A 366 -4.13 14.62 -14.45
C THR A 366 -3.92 14.11 -13.04
N MET A 367 -3.24 12.98 -12.88
CA MET A 367 -2.85 12.50 -11.56
C MET A 367 -1.68 13.35 -11.02
N ILE A 368 -1.89 13.96 -9.86
CA ILE A 368 -0.91 14.82 -9.18
C ILE A 368 -0.12 14.02 -8.15
N TYR A 369 -0.78 13.11 -7.45
CA TYR A 369 -0.19 12.33 -6.36
C TYR A 369 -0.82 10.95 -6.26
N ASP A 370 -0.01 9.96 -5.92
CA ASP A 370 -0.42 8.61 -5.55
C ASP A 370 0.43 8.13 -4.37
N GLN A 371 -0.23 7.68 -3.30
CA GLN A 371 0.41 7.11 -2.13
C GLN A 371 1.01 5.74 -2.45
N TYR A 372 2.32 5.58 -2.27
CA TYR A 372 3.02 4.31 -2.49
C TYR A 372 2.88 3.36 -1.28
N SER A 373 1.73 2.70 -1.17
CA SER A 373 1.43 1.74 -0.12
C SER A 373 0.46 0.65 -0.58
N ILE A 374 0.64 -0.58 -0.09
CA ILE A 374 -0.33 -1.67 -0.29
C ILE A 374 -1.53 -1.48 0.63
N ILE A 375 -1.29 -1.37 1.94
CA ILE A 375 -2.31 -1.24 2.99
C ILE A 375 -2.39 0.21 3.44
N GLY A 376 -3.60 0.70 3.72
CA GLY A 376 -3.85 2.00 4.33
C GLY A 376 -4.80 2.86 3.51
N ARG A 377 -4.60 4.17 3.59
CA ARG A 377 -5.54 5.17 3.06
C ARG A 377 -5.64 5.19 1.54
N SER A 378 -4.64 4.65 0.85
CA SER A 378 -4.66 4.61 -0.59
C SER A 378 -4.98 5.95 -1.26
N THR A 379 -4.38 7.03 -0.73
CA THR A 379 -4.69 8.40 -1.15
C THR A 379 -4.17 8.71 -2.55
N CYS A 380 -5.05 9.18 -3.42
CA CYS A 380 -4.72 9.69 -4.75
C CYS A 380 -5.26 11.12 -4.92
N ILE A 381 -4.56 11.95 -5.68
CA ILE A 381 -5.00 13.32 -5.99
C ILE A 381 -4.99 13.50 -7.51
N TYR A 382 -6.13 13.95 -8.03
CA TYR A 382 -6.31 14.24 -9.44
C TYR A 382 -6.68 15.71 -9.64
N GLU A 383 -6.10 16.36 -10.64
CA GLU A 383 -6.67 17.58 -11.20
C GLU A 383 -8.01 17.26 -11.87
N VAL A 384 -9.00 18.14 -11.72
CA VAL A 384 -10.35 17.91 -12.20
C VAL A 384 -10.94 19.09 -12.96
N THR A 385 -11.88 18.79 -13.85
CA THR A 385 -12.78 19.78 -14.45
C THR A 385 -14.21 19.47 -14.03
N THR A 386 -15.02 20.49 -13.78
CA THR A 386 -16.42 20.32 -13.38
C THR A 386 -17.38 20.80 -14.47
N ASN A 387 -18.54 20.16 -14.56
CA ASN A 387 -19.65 20.62 -15.38
C ASN A 387 -20.96 20.59 -14.54
N PRO A 388 -21.61 21.75 -14.29
CA PRO A 388 -21.16 23.09 -14.63
C PRO A 388 -19.84 23.48 -13.94
N GLN A 389 -19.17 24.52 -14.44
CA GLN A 389 -18.01 25.09 -13.77
C GLN A 389 -18.43 25.69 -12.42
N ILE A 390 -17.73 25.31 -11.34
CA ILE A 390 -18.05 25.77 -9.98
C ILE A 390 -17.07 26.79 -9.41
N SER A 391 -15.84 26.84 -9.94
CA SER A 391 -14.79 27.78 -9.54
C SER A 391 -13.98 28.23 -10.77
N ASP A 392 -13.44 29.44 -10.71
CA ASP A 392 -12.45 29.94 -11.67
C ASP A 392 -11.04 29.42 -11.35
N ASP A 393 -10.78 29.06 -10.09
CA ASP A 393 -9.53 28.45 -9.67
C ASP A 393 -9.47 26.99 -10.12
N ALA A 394 -8.25 26.51 -10.40
CA ALA A 394 -8.03 25.10 -10.69
C ALA A 394 -8.41 24.24 -9.47
N LEU A 395 -9.03 23.08 -9.71
CA LEU A 395 -9.53 22.19 -8.67
C LEU A 395 -8.79 20.85 -8.67
N VAL A 396 -8.72 20.23 -7.49
CA VAL A 396 -8.29 18.86 -7.32
C VAL A 396 -9.34 18.02 -6.60
N LEU A 397 -9.39 16.74 -6.93
CA LEU A 397 -10.13 15.72 -6.22
C LEU A 397 -9.15 14.83 -5.46
N LYS A 398 -9.27 14.80 -4.14
CA LYS A 398 -8.60 13.86 -3.24
C LYS A 398 -9.50 12.63 -3.09
N PHE A 399 -8.96 11.48 -3.44
CA PHE A 399 -9.56 10.16 -3.29
C PHE A 399 -8.86 9.44 -2.15
N THR A 400 -9.59 8.91 -1.18
CA THR A 400 -9.00 8.25 0.00
C THR A 400 -9.89 7.12 0.52
N THR A 401 -9.27 6.06 1.01
CA THR A 401 -9.88 4.98 1.80
C THR A 401 -9.77 5.35 3.27
N GLN A 402 -10.90 5.44 3.97
CA GLN A 402 -10.94 5.87 5.36
C GLN A 402 -11.87 4.99 6.18
N PHE A 403 -11.54 4.75 7.44
CA PHE A 403 -12.44 4.06 8.37
C PHE A 403 -13.76 4.83 8.53
N VAL A 404 -14.88 4.11 8.55
CA VAL A 404 -16.23 4.68 8.61
C VAL A 404 -16.45 5.49 9.90
N THR A 405 -15.82 5.06 10.99
CA THR A 405 -15.82 5.67 12.32
C THR A 405 -15.05 6.99 12.41
N ARG A 406 -14.09 7.24 11.51
CA ARG A 406 -13.25 8.44 11.56
C ARG A 406 -13.98 9.64 11.02
N THR A 407 -13.87 10.78 11.69
CA THR A 407 -14.32 12.08 11.18
C THR A 407 -13.76 12.36 9.77
N PRO A 408 -14.61 12.66 8.77
CA PRO A 408 -14.14 13.03 7.43
C PRO A 408 -13.32 14.31 7.45
N GLU A 409 -12.30 14.40 6.60
CA GLU A 409 -11.37 15.54 6.53
C GLU A 409 -12.05 16.91 6.37
N TYR A 410 -13.14 16.99 5.60
CA TYR A 410 -13.83 18.24 5.34
C TYR A 410 -14.49 18.84 6.59
N GLU A 411 -14.88 18.00 7.54
CA GLU A 411 -15.67 18.41 8.71
C GLU A 411 -14.90 19.36 9.65
N PRO A 412 -13.66 19.05 10.11
CA PRO A 412 -12.87 19.99 10.90
C PRO A 412 -12.54 21.28 10.13
N ILE A 413 -12.38 21.22 8.81
CA ILE A 413 -12.12 22.41 7.97
C ILE A 413 -13.34 23.34 7.97
N LEU A 414 -14.53 22.80 7.70
CA LEU A 414 -15.78 23.57 7.73
C LEU A 414 -16.07 24.13 9.13
N HIS A 415 -15.85 23.32 10.18
CA HIS A 415 -16.00 23.78 11.56
C HIS A 415 -15.07 24.95 11.86
N ALA A 416 -13.78 24.84 11.52
CA ALA A 416 -12.81 25.92 11.74
C ALA A 416 -13.22 27.23 11.04
N ARG A 417 -13.72 27.14 9.81
CA ARG A 417 -14.22 28.30 9.06
C ARG A 417 -15.43 28.95 9.72
N ASN A 418 -16.38 28.14 10.20
CA ASN A 418 -17.54 28.64 10.93
C ASN A 418 -17.14 29.34 12.24
N MET A 419 -16.03 28.92 12.84
CA MET A 419 -15.45 29.55 14.03
C MET A 419 -14.51 30.74 13.71
N SER A 420 -14.52 31.23 12.47
CA SER A 420 -13.70 32.39 12.05
C SER A 420 -12.19 32.18 12.24
N VAL A 421 -11.71 30.95 12.05
CA VAL A 421 -10.28 30.68 11.80
C VAL A 421 -9.92 31.29 10.45
N GLY A 422 -8.76 31.96 10.37
CA GLY A 422 -8.38 32.79 9.22
C GLY A 422 -8.27 32.08 7.88
N GLU A 423 -7.90 32.83 6.84
CA GLU A 423 -7.91 32.42 5.42
C GLU A 423 -6.90 31.32 5.03
N HIS A 424 -6.10 30.83 5.96
CA HIS A 424 -5.01 29.88 5.74
C HIS A 424 -5.45 28.41 5.75
N LEU A 425 -6.72 28.16 5.41
CA LEU A 425 -7.38 26.86 5.36
C LEU A 425 -7.80 26.51 3.93
N PRO A 426 -7.86 25.22 3.55
CA PRO A 426 -8.13 24.84 2.18
C PRO A 426 -9.59 25.09 1.82
N GLU A 427 -9.82 25.59 0.62
CA GLU A 427 -11.13 25.84 0.06
C GLU A 427 -11.77 24.55 -0.44
N THR A 428 -12.73 24.09 0.35
CA THR A 428 -13.54 22.90 0.11
C THR A 428 -14.78 23.26 -0.71
N HIS A 429 -14.98 22.58 -1.84
CA HIS A 429 -16.08 22.85 -2.77
C HIS A 429 -17.16 21.77 -2.75
N MET A 430 -16.77 20.49 -2.70
CA MET A 430 -17.70 19.34 -2.69
C MET A 430 -17.05 18.17 -1.97
N TRP A 431 -17.86 17.29 -1.36
CA TRP A 431 -17.39 16.08 -0.68
C TRP A 431 -18.40 14.94 -0.84
N SER A 432 -17.96 13.72 -0.55
CA SER A 432 -18.83 12.54 -0.55
C SER A 432 -19.92 12.63 0.51
N ASP A 433 -21.15 12.32 0.12
CA ASP A 433 -22.23 12.10 1.08
C ASP A 433 -22.04 10.74 1.76
N ARG A 434 -21.59 10.80 3.02
CA ARG A 434 -21.37 9.59 3.82
C ARG A 434 -22.66 8.89 4.26
N GLN A 435 -23.79 9.58 4.19
CA GLN A 435 -25.11 9.01 4.50
C GLN A 435 -25.76 8.37 3.27
N SER A 436 -25.15 8.51 2.09
CA SER A 436 -25.68 7.93 0.86
C SER A 436 -25.79 6.39 0.98
N PRO A 437 -26.93 5.79 0.64
CA PRO A 437 -27.08 4.34 0.59
C PRO A 437 -26.25 3.71 -0.54
N SER A 438 -25.80 4.48 -1.53
CA SER A 438 -24.88 4.03 -2.59
C SER A 438 -23.40 4.17 -2.20
N ARG A 439 -23.10 4.55 -0.95
CA ARG A 439 -21.73 4.62 -0.45
C ARG A 439 -21.12 3.22 -0.42
N TRP A 440 -19.95 3.09 -1.01
CA TRP A 440 -19.17 1.86 -0.93
C TRP A 440 -18.54 1.70 0.44
N CYS A 441 -18.62 0.48 0.95
CA CYS A 441 -17.90 0.03 2.13
C CYS A 441 -17.07 -1.22 1.81
N ALA A 442 -15.94 -1.42 2.50
CA ALA A 442 -15.10 -2.60 2.30
C ALA A 442 -15.85 -3.90 2.65
N SER A 443 -16.75 -3.83 3.63
CA SER A 443 -17.69 -4.91 3.96
C SER A 443 -18.65 -5.31 2.83
N GLN A 444 -18.85 -4.46 1.82
CA GLN A 444 -19.68 -4.77 0.65
C GLN A 444 -18.87 -5.42 -0.48
N ASP A 445 -17.53 -5.40 -0.39
CA ASP A 445 -16.61 -5.99 -1.35
C ASP A 445 -16.13 -7.38 -0.88
N ILE A 446 -15.14 -7.96 -1.57
CA ILE A 446 -14.45 -9.22 -1.23
C ILE A 446 -14.05 -9.28 0.25
N TRP A 447 -13.74 -8.13 0.86
CA TRP A 447 -13.36 -8.04 2.27
C TRP A 447 -14.45 -8.53 3.22
N GLY A 448 -15.70 -8.09 3.04
CA GLY A 448 -16.82 -8.57 3.86
C GLY A 448 -17.23 -10.01 3.58
N LYS A 449 -16.81 -10.58 2.45
CA LYS A 449 -17.06 -12.00 2.13
C LYS A 449 -16.13 -12.95 2.90
N PHE A 450 -14.93 -12.49 3.27
CA PHE A 450 -13.94 -13.32 3.98
C PHE A 450 -13.90 -13.10 5.48
N ILE A 451 -14.36 -11.94 5.95
CA ILE A 451 -14.28 -11.58 7.37
C ILE A 451 -15.71 -11.46 7.89
N GLU A 452 -16.17 -12.52 8.55
CA GLU A 452 -17.31 -12.39 9.46
C GLU A 452 -16.91 -11.47 10.62
N PRO A 453 -17.79 -10.57 11.09
CA PRO A 453 -17.53 -9.79 12.29
C PRO A 453 -17.42 -10.73 13.49
N GLN A 454 -16.19 -11.16 13.80
CA GLN A 454 -15.95 -11.90 15.02
C GLN A 454 -16.12 -10.95 16.21
N LYS A 455 -17.03 -11.32 17.11
CA LYS A 455 -17.17 -10.67 18.41
C LYS A 455 -16.26 -11.39 19.39
N GLU A 456 -15.00 -11.00 19.46
CA GLU A 456 -14.21 -11.29 20.66
C GLU A 456 -14.61 -10.30 21.75
N ASP A 457 -15.02 -10.81 22.92
CA ASP A 457 -15.34 -10.03 24.12
C ASP A 457 -16.37 -8.89 23.91
N GLY A 458 -17.32 -9.09 22.99
CA GLY A 458 -18.37 -8.10 22.71
C GLY A 458 -17.89 -6.82 22.00
N LYS A 459 -16.62 -6.77 21.57
CA LYS A 459 -16.09 -5.72 20.70
C LYS A 459 -16.02 -6.24 19.27
N GLU A 460 -16.49 -5.44 18.33
CA GLU A 460 -16.24 -5.70 16.90
C GLU A 460 -14.74 -5.63 16.68
N THR A 461 -14.12 -6.73 16.24
CA THR A 461 -12.69 -6.76 15.92
C THR A 461 -12.37 -6.08 14.58
N PHE A 462 -13.40 -5.64 13.85
CA PHE A 462 -13.29 -5.09 12.51
C PHE A 462 -13.86 -3.67 12.46
N GLU A 463 -13.03 -2.75 11.96
CA GLU A 463 -13.43 -1.38 11.65
C GLU A 463 -13.57 -1.25 10.13
N ASP A 464 -14.80 -1.04 9.65
CA ASP A 464 -15.08 -0.96 8.22
C ASP A 464 -14.49 0.30 7.58
N CYS A 465 -14.20 0.23 6.28
CA CYS A 465 -13.63 1.31 5.50
C CYS A 465 -14.57 1.77 4.40
N THR A 466 -14.46 3.03 3.99
CA THR A 466 -15.18 3.64 2.88
C THR A 466 -14.24 4.40 1.98
N LYS A 467 -14.67 4.69 0.74
CA LYS A 467 -13.92 5.52 -0.20
C LYS A 467 -14.57 6.91 -0.23
N ASP A 468 -13.81 7.92 0.18
CA ASP A 468 -14.24 9.32 0.21
C ASP A 468 -13.60 10.11 -0.93
N PHE A 469 -14.39 11.03 -1.46
CA PHE A 469 -13.99 12.04 -2.44
C PHE A 469 -14.12 13.42 -1.80
N LEU A 470 -13.08 14.25 -1.97
CA LEU A 470 -13.06 15.63 -1.53
C LEU A 470 -12.52 16.52 -2.65
N VAL A 471 -13.32 17.49 -3.09
CA VAL A 471 -12.92 18.47 -4.11
C VAL A 471 -12.52 19.77 -3.42
N ILE A 472 -11.27 20.18 -3.62
CA ILE A 472 -10.70 21.41 -3.07
C ILE A 472 -10.00 22.24 -4.16
N THR A 473 -9.74 23.51 -3.86
CA THR A 473 -8.87 24.35 -4.68
C THR A 473 -7.46 23.75 -4.77
N LYS A 474 -6.86 23.76 -5.97
CA LYS A 474 -5.49 23.31 -6.22
C LYS A 474 -4.50 24.33 -5.67
N TYR A 475 -3.58 23.87 -4.81
CA TYR A 475 -2.52 24.69 -4.25
C TYR A 475 -1.13 24.29 -4.74
N GLU A 476 -0.15 25.18 -4.59
CA GLU A 476 1.24 24.89 -4.89
C GLU A 476 2.01 24.50 -3.62
N ARG A 477 3.03 23.65 -3.77
CA ARG A 477 3.94 23.32 -2.66
C ARG A 477 4.69 24.57 -2.22
N ILE A 478 4.68 24.85 -0.92
CA ILE A 478 5.36 26.02 -0.35
C ILE A 478 6.88 26.03 -0.66
N GLU A 479 7.50 24.86 -0.81
CA GLU A 479 8.90 24.67 -1.22
C GLU A 479 9.28 25.41 -2.51
N LYS A 480 8.33 25.61 -3.43
CA LYS A 480 8.60 26.30 -4.71
C LYS A 480 8.65 27.82 -4.57
N LYS A 481 8.10 28.36 -3.49
CA LYS A 481 7.85 29.79 -3.31
C LYS A 481 8.50 30.37 -2.05
N LEU A 482 8.94 29.52 -1.12
CA LEU A 482 9.59 29.95 0.12
C LEU A 482 11.00 30.50 -0.17
N THR A 483 11.26 31.69 0.34
CA THR A 483 12.55 32.38 0.24
C THR A 483 12.97 32.93 1.60
N PRO A 484 14.26 33.25 1.80
CA PRO A 484 14.69 33.97 2.99
C PRO A 484 13.95 35.30 3.22
N GLN A 485 13.38 35.93 2.19
CA GLN A 485 12.68 37.21 2.32
C GLN A 485 11.26 37.04 2.87
N ASN A 486 10.55 35.96 2.49
CA ASN A 486 9.16 35.73 2.90
C ASN A 486 9.01 34.76 4.09
N MET A 487 10.08 34.06 4.49
CA MET A 487 10.03 33.05 5.56
C MET A 487 9.47 33.59 6.87
N PHE A 488 9.86 34.80 7.28
CA PHE A 488 9.33 35.43 8.51
C PHE A 488 7.80 35.55 8.45
N TYR A 489 7.28 36.07 7.34
CA TYR A 489 5.85 36.32 7.16
C TYR A 489 5.05 35.01 7.13
N LEU A 490 5.52 34.02 6.37
CA LEU A 490 4.85 32.73 6.21
C LEU A 490 4.81 31.92 7.53
N PHE A 491 5.92 31.89 8.27
CA PHE A 491 5.93 31.21 9.58
C PHE A 491 5.08 31.94 10.61
N ASN A 492 4.98 33.27 10.52
CA ASN A 492 4.04 34.01 11.35
C ASN A 492 2.58 33.62 11.06
N GLN A 493 2.20 33.53 9.77
CA GLN A 493 0.87 33.04 9.37
C GLN A 493 0.62 31.61 9.90
N LEU A 494 1.60 30.72 9.81
CA LEU A 494 1.50 29.35 10.31
C LEU A 494 1.23 29.31 11.82
N PHE A 495 1.98 30.08 12.61
CA PHE A 495 1.74 30.16 14.06
C PHE A 495 0.37 30.77 14.40
N ASP A 496 -0.05 31.82 13.69
CA ASP A 496 -1.36 32.45 13.90
C ASP A 496 -2.50 31.49 13.55
N THR A 497 -2.37 30.74 12.45
CA THR A 497 -3.38 29.77 12.00
C THR A 497 -3.54 28.61 12.98
N LEU A 498 -2.43 28.05 13.48
CA LEU A 498 -2.47 26.97 14.47
C LEU A 498 -3.06 27.43 15.82
N ASP A 499 -2.72 28.63 16.26
CA ASP A 499 -3.29 29.22 17.48
C ASP A 499 -4.78 29.50 17.32
N ASP A 500 -5.22 29.97 16.14
CA ASP A 500 -6.63 30.18 15.83
C ASP A 500 -7.41 28.85 15.76
N LEU A 501 -6.86 27.83 15.10
CA LEU A 501 -7.44 26.47 15.09
C LEU A 501 -7.70 25.97 16.50
N TYR A 502 -6.72 26.12 17.39
CA TYR A 502 -6.85 25.70 18.78
C TYR A 502 -7.81 26.60 19.58
N SER A 503 -7.58 27.92 19.57
CA SER A 503 -8.28 28.85 20.46
C SER A 503 -9.70 29.17 20.04
N LYS A 504 -9.97 29.22 18.73
CA LYS A 504 -11.30 29.53 18.18
C LYS A 504 -12.11 28.28 17.88
N ALA A 505 -11.48 27.25 17.29
CA ALA A 505 -12.18 26.04 16.85
C ALA A 505 -11.96 24.82 17.76
N CYS A 506 -11.10 24.90 18.78
CA CYS A 506 -10.75 23.75 19.64
C CYS A 506 -10.22 22.55 18.83
N ILE A 507 -9.48 22.80 17.75
CA ILE A 507 -8.88 21.76 16.88
C ILE A 507 -7.36 21.74 17.09
N LEU A 508 -6.81 20.54 17.23
CA LEU A 508 -5.39 20.25 17.03
C LEU A 508 -5.21 19.62 15.66
N HIS A 509 -4.20 20.05 14.89
CA HIS A 509 -3.99 19.54 13.53
C HIS A 509 -3.39 18.13 13.56
N GLY A 510 -2.39 17.90 14.42
CA GLY A 510 -1.83 16.57 14.68
C GLY A 510 -0.83 16.04 13.65
N ASP A 511 -0.83 16.55 12.41
CA ASP A 511 0.12 16.15 11.36
C ASP A 511 0.71 17.31 10.55
N ILE A 512 1.21 18.32 11.25
CA ILE A 512 1.94 19.43 10.61
C ILE A 512 3.27 18.91 10.06
N SER A 513 3.42 19.00 8.73
CA SER A 513 4.60 18.54 8.00
C SER A 513 4.84 19.42 6.76
N VAL A 514 6.00 19.26 6.10
CA VAL A 514 6.30 20.03 4.88
C VAL A 514 5.37 19.67 3.72
N GLY A 515 4.88 18.43 3.69
CA GLY A 515 3.90 17.98 2.70
C GLY A 515 2.51 18.62 2.88
N ASN A 516 2.20 19.04 4.11
CA ASN A 516 0.89 19.52 4.51
C ASN A 516 0.82 21.06 4.62
N VAL A 517 1.90 21.74 4.21
CA VAL A 517 1.95 23.21 4.10
C VAL A 517 2.10 23.58 2.63
N MET A 518 1.06 24.20 2.09
CA MET A 518 0.93 24.64 0.70
C MET A 518 0.88 26.17 0.63
N CYS A 519 0.78 26.72 -0.58
CA CYS A 519 0.52 28.13 -0.80
C CYS A 519 -0.41 28.42 -1.97
N LYS A 520 -1.06 29.58 -1.87
CA LYS A 520 -1.73 30.28 -2.97
C LYS A 520 -0.95 31.56 -3.29
N VAL A 521 -0.78 31.84 -4.57
CA VAL A 521 -0.25 33.12 -5.04
C VAL A 521 -1.40 34.09 -5.20
N LEU A 522 -1.31 35.23 -4.53
CA LEU A 522 -2.25 36.34 -4.61
C LEU A 522 -1.54 37.52 -5.28
N PHE A 523 -2.31 38.38 -5.94
CA PHE A 523 -1.80 39.62 -6.50
C PHE A 523 -2.51 40.79 -5.86
N ILE A 524 -1.73 41.68 -5.24
CA ILE A 524 -2.24 42.94 -4.68
C ILE A 524 -1.73 44.11 -5.51
N TYR A 525 -2.50 45.19 -5.57
CA TYR A 525 -2.04 46.43 -6.20
C TYR A 525 -1.57 47.41 -5.14
N LYS A 526 -0.33 47.89 -5.29
CA LYS A 526 0.25 48.93 -4.44
C LYS A 526 0.93 49.95 -5.36
N ASP A 527 0.55 51.23 -5.23
CA ASP A 527 1.11 52.32 -6.04
C ASP A 527 1.10 52.03 -7.55
N GLU A 528 -0.04 51.54 -8.06
CA GLU A 528 -0.24 51.12 -9.47
C GLU A 528 0.64 49.93 -9.92
N GLN A 529 1.41 49.32 -9.03
CA GLN A 529 2.19 48.12 -9.28
C GLN A 529 1.49 46.88 -8.74
N GLN A 530 1.44 45.83 -9.54
CA GLN A 530 0.96 44.52 -9.13
C GLN A 530 2.09 43.77 -8.40
N ILE A 531 1.84 43.40 -7.14
CA ILE A 531 2.79 42.70 -6.28
C ILE A 531 2.27 41.29 -6.03
N GLU A 532 3.15 40.30 -6.23
CA GLU A 532 2.90 38.90 -5.88
C GLU A 532 3.03 38.72 -4.35
N VAL A 533 1.97 38.22 -3.72
CA VAL A 533 1.93 37.87 -2.29
C VAL A 533 1.64 36.39 -2.15
N ILE A 534 2.46 35.72 -1.36
CA ILE A 534 2.31 34.29 -1.09
C ILE A 534 1.49 34.15 0.20
N SER A 535 0.35 33.45 0.11
CA SER A 535 -0.48 33.08 1.26
C SER A 535 -0.30 31.60 1.57
N LEU A 536 0.02 31.28 2.82
CA LEU A 536 0.17 29.90 3.29
C LEU A 536 -1.20 29.24 3.45
N ILE A 537 -1.28 27.94 3.12
CA ILE A 537 -2.47 27.11 3.33
C ILE A 537 -2.05 25.82 4.03
N ILE A 538 -2.65 25.52 5.18
CA ILE A 538 -2.49 24.23 5.87
C ILE A 538 -3.51 23.25 5.30
N ILE A 539 -3.08 22.05 4.92
CA ILE A 539 -3.95 21.00 4.37
C ILE A 539 -3.82 19.71 5.17
N ASP A 540 -4.64 18.70 4.84
CA ASP A 540 -4.57 17.34 5.38
C ASP A 540 -5.00 17.23 6.85
N PHE A 541 -6.29 17.50 7.10
CA PHE A 541 -6.92 17.43 8.42
C PHE A 541 -7.33 16.01 8.83
N ASP A 542 -6.78 14.99 8.18
CA ASP A 542 -7.12 13.57 8.38
C ASP A 542 -6.76 13.04 9.78
N LEU A 543 -5.86 13.72 10.48
CA LEU A 543 -5.43 13.42 11.86
C LEU A 543 -5.85 14.51 12.86
N ALA A 544 -6.70 15.44 12.43
CA ALA A 544 -7.17 16.52 13.29
C ALA A 544 -8.06 15.95 14.40
N THR A 545 -7.84 16.43 15.62
CA THR A 545 -8.59 15.97 16.80
C THR A 545 -9.18 17.14 17.57
N PRO A 546 -10.39 16.99 18.16
CA PRO A 546 -10.92 17.98 19.09
C PRO A 546 -10.05 18.03 20.36
N SER A 547 -9.72 19.25 20.80
CA SER A 547 -8.87 19.49 21.97
C SER A 547 -9.58 19.25 23.31
N ARG A 548 -10.91 19.08 23.33
CA ARG A 548 -11.77 19.05 24.55
C ARG A 548 -12.36 17.67 24.87
N VAL A 549 -11.73 16.57 24.45
CA VAL A 549 -12.14 15.26 24.96
C VAL A 549 -11.50 15.07 26.33
N ASP A 550 -12.35 14.87 27.34
CA ASP A 550 -11.95 14.60 28.72
C ASP A 550 -10.85 13.54 28.77
N GLN A 551 -9.90 13.70 29.70
CA GLN A 551 -8.69 12.89 29.85
C GLN A 551 -8.94 11.37 30.00
N GLY A 552 -10.19 10.92 30.08
CA GLY A 552 -10.59 9.52 30.16
C GLY A 552 -10.97 8.84 28.83
N ASP A 553 -11.30 9.58 27.77
CA ASP A 553 -11.89 9.03 26.52
C ASP A 553 -11.10 9.38 25.26
N GLN A 554 -9.76 9.47 25.36
CA GLN A 554 -8.92 9.24 24.18
C GLN A 554 -9.01 7.76 23.80
N HIS A 555 -10.14 7.37 23.18
CA HIS A 555 -10.17 6.22 22.32
C HIS A 555 -9.13 6.47 21.23
N LEU A 556 -7.93 5.94 21.44
CA LEU A 556 -6.84 5.85 20.47
C LEU A 556 -7.37 5.04 19.28
N THR A 557 -8.09 5.68 18.36
CA THR A 557 -8.71 5.06 17.17
C THR A 557 -7.70 4.77 16.05
N SER A 558 -6.44 4.61 16.42
CA SER A 558 -5.60 3.66 15.69
C SER A 558 -4.53 3.07 16.58
N ILE A 559 -4.43 1.74 16.51
CA ILE A 559 -3.35 0.90 17.04
C ILE A 559 -2.01 1.20 16.31
N HIS A 560 -1.90 2.31 15.59
CA HIS A 560 -0.80 2.71 14.74
C HIS A 560 -0.30 4.10 15.13
N ARG A 561 1.02 4.25 15.22
CA ARG A 561 1.70 5.55 15.36
C ARG A 561 1.36 6.39 14.12
N THR A 562 0.45 7.36 14.25
CA THR A 562 0.01 8.23 13.15
C THR A 562 0.78 9.55 13.18
N GLY A 563 1.20 10.03 12.01
CA GLY A 563 1.88 11.31 11.82
C GLY A 563 3.24 11.17 11.13
N THR A 564 3.69 12.26 10.51
CA THR A 564 4.93 12.29 9.72
C THR A 564 6.14 12.29 10.66
N THR A 565 6.74 11.12 10.87
CA THR A 565 7.72 10.84 11.95
C THR A 565 8.86 11.87 12.07
N PRO A 566 9.50 12.34 10.99
CA PRO A 566 10.51 13.41 11.09
C PRO A 566 10.00 14.74 11.67
N PHE A 567 8.72 15.06 11.52
CA PHE A 567 8.09 16.28 12.03
C PHE A 567 7.28 16.08 13.30
N MET A 568 7.11 14.83 13.76
CA MET A 568 6.42 14.53 15.01
C MET A 568 7.19 15.06 16.22
N ALA A 569 6.48 15.67 17.18
CA ALA A 569 7.03 16.13 18.45
C ALA A 569 7.70 14.99 19.22
N ILE A 570 8.82 15.25 19.90
CA ILE A 570 9.58 14.21 20.61
C ILE A 570 8.78 13.56 21.74
N ASP A 571 7.91 14.33 22.42
CA ASP A 571 7.03 13.78 23.46
C ASP A 571 6.10 12.69 22.90
N LEU A 572 5.62 12.85 21.65
CA LEU A 572 4.78 11.86 20.96
C LEU A 572 5.59 10.68 20.42
N ILE A 573 6.90 10.87 20.19
CA ILE A 573 7.82 9.80 19.83
C ILE A 573 8.10 8.92 21.06
N ASP A 574 8.53 9.53 22.16
CA ASP A 574 8.92 8.84 23.40
C ASP A 574 7.71 8.26 24.15
N HIS A 575 6.58 8.97 24.09
CA HIS A 575 5.33 8.60 24.75
C HIS A 575 4.14 8.68 23.77
N PRO A 576 3.96 7.68 22.89
CA PRO A 576 2.91 7.69 21.86
C PRO A 576 1.46 7.77 22.38
N LYS A 577 1.27 7.57 23.69
CA LYS A 577 -0.04 7.65 24.37
C LYS A 577 -0.24 8.96 25.14
N CYS A 578 0.74 9.87 25.14
CA CYS A 578 0.56 11.13 25.85
C CYS A 578 -0.47 12.00 25.12
N PRO A 579 -1.26 12.83 25.83
CA PRO A 579 -2.23 13.69 25.19
C PRO A 579 -1.55 14.64 24.19
N HIS A 580 -2.23 14.89 23.07
CA HIS A 580 -1.81 15.89 22.10
C HIS A 580 -2.15 17.30 22.60
N TYR A 581 -1.29 18.27 22.30
CA TYR A 581 -1.49 19.67 22.67
C TYR A 581 -0.94 20.59 21.55
N LEU A 582 -1.37 21.85 21.54
CA LEU A 582 -0.94 22.84 20.54
C LEU A 582 0.60 23.01 20.49
N ARG A 583 1.30 22.84 21.62
CA ARG A 583 2.77 22.86 21.64
C ARG A 583 3.40 21.80 20.73
N HIS A 584 2.73 20.67 20.50
CA HIS A 584 3.24 19.60 19.63
C HIS A 584 3.16 20.04 18.17
N ASP A 585 2.05 20.66 17.74
CA ASP A 585 1.95 21.27 16.40
C ASP A 585 2.99 22.40 16.23
N PHE A 586 3.23 23.22 17.26
CA PHE A 586 4.29 24.22 17.24
C PHE A 586 5.71 23.63 17.18
N GLU A 587 5.94 22.47 17.80
CA GLU A 587 7.22 21.77 17.69
C GLU A 587 7.44 21.25 16.26
N SER A 588 6.37 20.77 15.60
CA SER A 588 6.41 20.43 14.18
C SER A 588 6.83 21.62 13.31
N VAL A 589 6.40 22.84 13.64
CA VAL A 589 6.86 24.06 12.94
C VAL A 589 8.37 24.29 13.09
N LEU A 590 8.98 23.97 14.24
CA LEU A 590 10.44 24.02 14.40
C LEU A 590 11.13 23.05 13.43
N TYR A 591 10.62 21.82 13.29
CA TYR A 591 11.17 20.84 12.37
C TYR A 591 10.98 21.22 10.90
N ILE A 592 9.84 21.83 10.55
CA ILE A 592 9.61 22.39 9.21
C ILE A 592 10.60 23.54 8.92
N ALA A 593 10.85 24.43 9.90
CA ALA A 593 11.85 25.49 9.76
C ALA A 593 13.24 24.89 9.51
N MET A 594 13.61 23.84 10.26
CA MET A 594 14.86 23.12 10.04
C MET A 594 14.91 22.52 8.61
N TRP A 595 13.83 21.88 8.17
CA TRP A 595 13.77 21.31 6.82
C TRP A 595 14.03 22.36 5.73
N PHE A 596 13.37 23.52 5.78
CA PHE A 596 13.58 24.54 4.74
C PHE A 596 14.99 25.15 4.75
N MET A 597 15.64 25.16 5.91
CA MET A 597 16.99 25.74 6.04
C MET A 597 18.09 24.76 5.69
N THR A 598 17.83 23.44 5.65
CA THR A 598 18.83 22.46 5.21
C THR A 598 19.07 22.52 3.70
N PRO A 599 20.33 22.35 3.23
CA PRO A 599 20.62 22.21 1.81
C PRO A 599 19.86 21.03 1.19
N THR A 600 19.34 21.24 -0.03
CA THR A 600 18.66 20.19 -0.82
C THR A 600 19.61 19.20 -1.47
N THR A 601 20.92 19.46 -1.43
CA THR A 601 21.99 18.62 -1.98
C THR A 601 23.07 18.40 -0.91
N GLY A 602 23.80 17.28 -0.98
CA GLY A 602 24.76 16.89 0.06
C GLY A 602 24.09 16.18 1.24
N CYS A 603 24.73 16.18 2.41
CA CYS A 603 24.25 15.49 3.62
C CYS A 603 23.14 16.24 4.39
N GLY A 604 22.68 17.39 3.90
CA GLY A 604 21.71 18.24 4.61
C GLY A 604 20.35 17.58 4.89
N ARG A 605 19.88 16.70 4.01
CA ARG A 605 18.62 15.94 4.18
C ARG A 605 18.79 14.64 4.97
N ASP A 606 20.02 14.17 5.17
CA ASP A 606 20.31 12.88 5.81
C ASP A 606 19.74 12.85 7.23
N LEU A 607 19.75 13.97 7.95
CA LEU A 607 19.19 14.06 9.31
C LEU A 607 17.71 13.64 9.36
N PHE A 608 16.90 14.10 8.41
CA PHE A 608 15.47 13.78 8.39
C PHE A 608 15.20 12.36 7.91
N SER A 609 16.01 11.84 6.98
CA SER A 609 15.97 10.42 6.61
C SER A 609 16.40 9.50 7.77
N ILE A 610 17.36 9.96 8.60
CA ILE A 610 17.73 9.29 9.85
C ILE A 610 16.56 9.33 10.83
N TRP A 611 15.88 10.46 11.02
CA TRP A 611 14.71 10.52 11.90
C TRP A 611 13.52 9.71 11.39
N GLU A 612 13.39 9.54 10.08
CA GLU A 612 12.36 8.68 9.48
C GLU A 612 12.65 7.20 9.77
N SER A 613 13.90 6.77 9.60
CA SER A 613 14.31 5.37 9.78
C SER A 613 14.57 5.00 11.25
N THR A 614 15.05 5.95 12.05
CA THR A 614 15.45 5.79 13.45
C THR A 614 14.93 6.98 14.26
N PRO A 615 13.63 6.98 14.64
CA PRO A 615 12.97 8.12 15.28
C PRO A 615 13.65 8.58 16.58
N ASP A 616 14.18 7.62 17.34
CA ASP A 616 14.87 7.87 18.62
C ASP A 616 16.16 8.70 18.45
N ALA A 617 16.76 8.70 17.25
CA ALA A 617 17.91 9.56 16.94
C ALA A 617 17.57 11.06 17.05
N LYS A 618 16.29 11.43 16.99
CA LYS A 618 15.82 12.80 17.25
C LYS A 618 16.09 13.24 18.69
N GLY A 619 16.19 12.30 19.62
CA GLY A 619 16.59 12.56 21.00
C GLY A 619 17.93 13.30 21.12
N LEU A 620 18.84 13.16 20.13
CA LEU A 620 20.11 13.89 20.11
C LEU A 620 19.93 15.42 20.12
N LEU A 621 18.90 15.92 19.42
CA LEU A 621 18.55 17.35 19.42
C LEU A 621 18.18 17.85 20.82
N TRP A 622 17.49 17.01 21.59
CA TRP A 622 16.95 17.36 22.90
C TRP A 622 17.88 17.00 24.07
N SER A 623 18.84 16.11 23.85
CA SER A 623 19.91 15.78 24.80
C SER A 623 21.01 16.85 24.87
N SER A 624 21.14 17.69 23.83
CA SER A 624 22.13 18.76 23.79
C SER A 624 21.76 19.86 24.79
N THR A 625 22.72 20.40 25.54
CA THR A 625 22.45 21.46 26.53
C THR A 625 22.32 22.84 25.90
N SER A 626 22.68 22.97 24.62
CA SER A 626 22.51 24.19 23.84
C SER A 626 22.37 23.91 22.35
N TRP A 627 21.75 24.84 21.60
CA TRP A 627 21.75 24.79 20.14
C TRP A 627 23.17 24.75 19.57
N ALA A 628 24.13 25.47 20.18
CA ALA A 628 25.52 25.51 19.71
C ALA A 628 26.23 24.14 19.76
N GLU A 629 25.83 23.28 20.69
CA GLU A 629 26.33 21.90 20.78
C GLU A 629 25.74 21.00 19.69
N PHE A 630 24.45 21.18 19.37
CA PHE A 630 23.80 20.44 18.30
C PHE A 630 24.21 20.95 16.91
N ARG A 631 24.46 22.25 16.77
CA ARG A 631 24.65 22.96 15.50
C ARG A 631 25.68 22.34 14.54
N PRO A 632 26.82 21.78 14.97
CA PRO A 632 27.75 21.11 14.07
C PRO A 632 27.18 19.87 13.35
N LYS A 633 26.12 19.26 13.89
CA LYS A 633 25.44 18.09 13.30
C LYS A 633 24.33 18.48 12.32
N TYR A 634 24.07 19.77 12.16
CA TYR A 634 22.96 20.30 11.39
C TYR A 634 23.45 21.42 10.46
N GLU A 635 23.38 21.20 9.15
CA GLU A 635 23.85 22.17 8.17
C GLU A 635 22.74 23.17 7.79
N ILE A 636 23.08 24.46 7.72
CA ILE A 636 22.19 25.52 7.25
C ILE A 636 22.68 26.03 5.91
N CYS A 637 21.79 26.05 4.93
CA CYS A 637 22.03 26.64 3.62
C CYS A 637 22.48 28.10 3.77
N PRO A 638 23.52 28.55 3.04
CA PRO A 638 24.06 29.90 3.16
C PRO A 638 23.01 31.01 3.05
N ALA A 639 21.97 30.82 2.23
CA ALA A 639 20.87 31.76 2.07
C ALA A 639 20.04 31.97 3.35
N PHE A 640 20.04 31.01 4.27
CA PHE A 640 19.27 31.02 5.51
C PHE A 640 20.12 31.21 6.77
N VAL A 641 21.44 31.47 6.66
CA VAL A 641 22.32 31.60 7.83
C VAL A 641 21.86 32.66 8.83
N ALA A 642 21.19 33.72 8.35
CA ALA A 642 20.61 34.77 9.20
C ALA A 642 19.50 34.27 10.16
N TYR A 643 18.92 33.10 9.88
CA TYR A 643 17.88 32.45 10.67
C TYR A 643 18.41 31.49 11.75
N ASP A 644 19.73 31.27 11.84
CA ASP A 644 20.31 30.42 12.90
C ASP A 644 20.01 30.94 14.32
N LYS A 645 19.99 32.27 14.49
CA LYS A 645 19.56 32.92 15.74
C LYS A 645 18.10 32.64 16.07
N TRP A 646 17.25 32.55 15.04
CA TRP A 646 15.85 32.24 15.22
C TRP A 646 15.66 30.77 15.64
N LEU A 647 16.34 29.82 14.99
CA LEU A 647 16.33 28.41 15.41
C LEU A 647 16.83 28.25 16.85
N THR A 648 17.91 28.93 17.22
CA THR A 648 18.43 28.96 18.60
C THR A 648 17.35 29.41 19.57
N ALA A 649 16.67 30.53 19.28
CA ALA A 649 15.63 31.09 20.14
C ALA A 649 14.40 30.18 20.24
N LEU A 650 13.95 29.57 19.13
CA LEU A 650 12.84 28.61 19.15
C LEU A 650 13.18 27.37 19.96
N TRP A 651 14.31 26.72 19.64
CA TRP A 651 14.78 25.53 20.35
C TRP A 651 14.89 25.79 21.85
N GLY A 652 15.42 26.96 22.25
CA GLY A 652 15.54 27.37 23.63
C GLY A 652 14.20 27.42 24.38
N LEU A 653 13.12 27.88 23.76
CA LEU A 653 11.79 27.90 24.38
C LEU A 653 11.29 26.49 24.73
N PHE A 654 11.47 25.54 23.82
CA PHE A 654 11.09 24.14 24.04
C PHE A 654 12.01 23.48 25.07
N TYR A 655 13.32 23.69 24.96
CA TYR A 655 14.31 23.15 25.90
C TYR A 655 14.04 23.62 27.34
N GLU A 656 13.91 24.93 27.56
CA GLU A 656 13.57 25.49 28.87
C GLU A 656 12.25 24.93 29.42
N GLY A 657 11.25 24.77 28.55
CA GLY A 657 9.96 24.18 28.92
C GLY A 657 10.08 22.74 29.39
N ARG A 658 10.87 21.91 28.69
CA ARG A 658 11.15 20.53 29.11
C ARG A 658 11.94 20.47 30.41
N GLN A 659 12.92 21.35 30.61
CA GLN A 659 13.69 21.42 31.86
C GLN A 659 12.79 21.83 33.05
N ALA A 660 11.88 22.77 32.84
CA ALA A 660 10.89 23.15 33.85
C ALA A 660 9.98 21.96 34.21
N ARG A 661 9.52 21.20 33.22
CA ARG A 661 8.73 19.96 33.43
C ARG A 661 9.51 18.90 34.21
N ALA A 662 10.77 18.65 33.84
CA ALA A 662 11.63 17.69 34.52
C ALA A 662 11.88 18.09 35.98
N SER A 663 12.10 19.39 36.23
CA SER A 663 12.28 19.93 37.59
C SER A 663 11.02 19.75 38.44
N TYR A 664 9.84 20.01 37.85
CA TYR A 664 8.55 19.78 38.52
C TYR A 664 8.37 18.32 38.94
N PHE A 665 8.58 17.37 38.02
CA PHE A 665 8.47 15.94 38.35
C PHE A 665 9.47 15.49 39.42
N LYS A 666 10.69 16.02 39.37
CA LYS A 666 11.70 15.74 40.40
C LYS A 666 11.24 16.21 41.78
N SER A 667 10.71 17.44 41.87
CA SER A 667 10.18 17.97 43.14
C SER A 667 8.97 17.19 43.66
N GLN A 668 8.09 16.70 42.76
CA GLN A 668 6.97 15.84 43.16
C GLN A 668 7.44 14.49 43.70
N LEU A 669 8.46 13.88 43.08
CA LEU A 669 9.05 12.63 43.56
C LEU A 669 9.72 12.82 44.94
N GLU A 670 10.51 13.89 45.09
CA GLU A 670 11.15 14.24 46.37
C GLU A 670 10.11 14.50 47.49
N ALA A 671 8.98 15.14 47.16
CA ALA A 671 7.89 15.36 48.11
C ALA A 671 7.18 14.05 48.50
N ALA A 672 6.94 13.15 47.55
CA ALA A 672 6.33 11.83 47.81
C ALA A 672 7.24 10.89 48.59
N GLU A 673 8.57 10.98 48.38
CA GLU A 673 9.55 10.25 49.17
C GLU A 673 9.65 10.79 50.61
N ALA A 674 9.53 12.11 50.80
CA ALA A 674 9.50 12.73 52.13
C ALA A 674 8.23 12.35 52.91
N SER A 675 7.05 12.33 52.26
CA SER A 675 5.78 11.95 52.90
C SER A 675 5.71 10.48 53.31
N ASN A 676 6.45 9.59 52.62
CA ASN A 676 6.52 8.16 52.97
C ASN A 676 7.54 7.86 54.08
N SER A 677 8.26 8.86 54.60
CA SER A 677 9.27 8.68 55.65
C SER A 677 8.81 9.08 57.06
N ASP A 678 7.59 9.60 57.19
CA ASP A 678 7.00 10.12 58.45
C ASP A 678 5.88 9.22 59.04
N ASP A 679 5.82 7.92 58.68
CA ASP A 679 5.01 6.93 59.40
C ASP A 679 5.71 6.53 60.73
N SER A 680 5.66 7.44 61.71
CA SER A 680 5.68 7.06 63.13
C SER A 680 4.37 7.49 63.78
N GLU A 681 3.60 6.48 64.18
CA GLU A 681 2.37 6.49 64.98
C GLU A 681 2.19 7.72 65.87
N ASP A 682 1.17 8.55 65.59
CA ASP A 682 0.40 9.15 66.68
C ASP A 682 -1.05 9.41 66.23
N ASP A 683 -1.97 8.80 66.97
CA ASP A 683 -3.41 8.92 66.83
C ASP A 683 -3.88 10.30 67.33
N SER A 684 -4.30 11.17 66.42
CA SER A 684 -5.31 12.19 66.77
C SER A 684 -6.12 12.62 65.55
N GLU A 685 -7.41 12.31 65.59
CA GLU A 685 -8.46 12.88 64.75
C GLU A 685 -8.48 14.40 64.89
N ASP A 686 -8.11 15.13 63.84
CA ASP A 686 -8.55 16.51 63.65
C ASP A 686 -8.82 16.78 62.16
N ASP A 687 -10.10 17.04 61.87
CA ASP A 687 -10.63 17.46 60.57
C ASP A 687 -10.05 18.84 60.22
N SER A 688 -8.97 18.87 59.46
CA SER A 688 -8.59 20.04 58.69
C SER A 688 -8.41 19.66 57.22
N GLN A 689 -9.26 20.25 56.39
CA GLN A 689 -9.12 20.27 54.95
C GLN A 689 -7.78 20.93 54.62
N ASP A 690 -6.75 20.12 54.39
CA ASP A 690 -5.46 20.61 53.93
C ASP A 690 -5.56 20.91 52.42
N ASP A 691 -5.73 22.20 52.15
CA ASP A 691 -5.77 22.83 50.84
C ASP A 691 -4.35 22.87 50.25
N SER A 692 -3.73 21.70 50.05
CA SER A 692 -2.43 21.57 49.35
C SER A 692 -2.65 21.63 47.84
N SER A 693 -3.09 22.79 47.36
CA SER A 693 -3.11 23.13 45.94
C SER A 693 -1.67 23.35 45.42
N ALA A 694 -0.89 22.27 45.34
CA ALA A 694 0.28 22.24 44.48
C ALA A 694 -0.21 22.47 43.05
N LEU A 695 -0.06 23.72 42.56
CA LEU A 695 -0.47 24.11 41.21
C LEU A 695 0.06 23.08 40.20
N ASP A 696 -0.86 22.40 39.53
CA ASP A 696 -0.57 21.42 38.48
C ASP A 696 0.33 22.06 37.41
N PHE A 697 1.31 21.30 36.90
CA PHE A 697 2.21 21.84 35.88
C PHE A 697 1.44 22.08 34.59
N ASP A 698 1.54 23.27 34.01
CA ASP A 698 0.92 23.55 32.71
C ASP A 698 1.63 22.77 31.59
N HIS A 699 1.17 21.54 31.38
CA HIS A 699 1.64 20.69 30.31
C HIS A 699 1.38 21.34 28.96
N SER A 700 0.22 21.96 28.74
CA SER A 700 -0.22 22.51 27.46
C SER A 700 0.77 23.50 26.84
N THR A 701 1.42 24.34 27.67
CA THR A 701 2.40 25.33 27.23
C THR A 701 3.82 25.10 27.76
N LEU A 702 4.10 23.94 28.37
CA LEU A 702 5.35 23.64 29.09
C LEU A 702 5.70 24.72 30.12
N GLY A 703 4.82 24.95 31.10
CA GLY A 703 5.03 25.92 32.16
C GLY A 703 5.05 27.37 31.65
N GLY A 704 4.21 27.69 30.67
CA GLY A 704 4.13 29.01 30.05
C GLY A 704 5.27 29.33 29.09
N LYS A 705 6.19 28.41 28.81
CA LYS A 705 7.39 28.64 27.98
C LYS A 705 7.08 28.62 26.48
N VAL A 706 6.21 27.74 26.04
CA VAL A 706 5.81 27.58 24.63
C VAL A 706 4.42 28.18 24.43
N THR A 707 4.38 29.44 24.01
CA THR A 707 3.15 30.16 23.66
C THR A 707 3.33 30.87 22.34
N ARG A 708 2.24 31.10 21.58
CA ARG A 708 2.30 31.87 20.31
C ARG A 708 3.06 33.19 20.48
N LYS A 709 2.79 33.93 21.56
CA LYS A 709 3.44 35.22 21.86
C LYS A 709 4.96 35.09 21.98
N LYS A 710 5.46 34.06 22.66
CA LYS A 710 6.91 33.81 22.82
C LYS A 710 7.54 33.30 21.51
N LEU A 711 6.85 32.42 20.78
CA LEU A 711 7.29 31.92 19.47
C LEU A 711 7.42 33.05 18.43
N LYS A 712 6.41 33.93 18.33
CA LYS A 712 6.46 35.12 17.46
C LYS A 712 7.54 36.11 17.89
N ARG A 713 7.85 36.21 19.19
CA ARG A 713 8.97 37.02 19.68
C ARG A 713 10.32 36.41 19.26
N ALA A 714 10.47 35.09 19.37
CA ALA A 714 11.66 34.38 18.90
C ALA A 714 11.87 34.58 17.39
N LEU A 715 10.81 34.54 16.60
CA LEU A 715 10.85 34.80 15.15
C LEU A 715 11.46 36.16 14.80
N ARG A 716 11.24 37.17 15.64
CA ARG A 716 11.83 38.52 15.47
C ARG A 716 13.34 38.55 15.70
N THR A 717 13.98 37.53 16.28
CA THR A 717 15.44 37.55 16.55
C THR A 717 16.31 37.43 15.29
N SER A 718 15.71 37.11 14.14
CA SER A 718 16.32 37.21 12.81
C SER A 718 16.67 38.68 12.47
N GLY A 719 17.82 38.90 11.81
CA GLY A 719 18.49 40.21 11.69
C GLY A 719 17.64 41.38 11.16
N SER A 720 18.00 42.61 11.54
CA SER A 720 17.26 43.85 11.27
C SER A 720 17.13 44.24 9.78
N SER A 721 17.95 43.69 8.88
CA SER A 721 17.88 43.97 7.43
C SER A 721 16.61 43.41 6.79
N PHE A 722 16.19 42.19 7.18
CA PHE A 722 15.06 41.49 6.56
C PHE A 722 13.70 42.07 6.97
N ARG A 723 13.61 42.71 8.13
CA ARG A 723 12.37 43.36 8.60
C ARG A 723 11.97 44.57 7.77
N LYS A 724 12.91 45.18 7.03
CA LYS A 724 12.65 46.35 6.20
C LYS A 724 11.90 45.95 4.93
N ASP A 725 12.23 44.78 4.38
CA ASP A 725 11.60 44.21 3.16
C ASP A 725 10.24 43.55 3.47
N CYS A 726 10.00 43.09 4.71
CA CYS A 726 8.69 42.56 5.11
C CYS A 726 7.57 43.62 5.19
N LYS A 727 7.88 44.92 5.26
CA LYS A 727 6.85 45.98 5.32
C LYS A 727 5.97 46.02 4.07
N ASP A 728 6.48 45.55 2.94
CA ASP A 728 5.71 45.46 1.70
C ASP A 728 4.74 44.26 1.68
N PHE A 729 4.99 43.23 2.50
CA PHE A 729 4.16 42.02 2.59
C PHE A 729 3.17 42.01 3.78
N MET A 730 3.41 42.81 4.84
CA MET A 730 2.59 42.82 6.06
C MET A 730 1.33 43.71 6.00
N LEU A 731 1.00 44.30 4.85
CA LEU A 731 -0.17 45.20 4.69
C LEU A 731 -1.51 44.45 4.45
N VAL A 732 -1.55 43.12 4.60
CA VAL A 732 -2.74 42.30 4.34
C VAL A 732 -3.38 41.75 5.63
N SER A 733 -3.12 42.35 6.80
CA SER A 733 -4.01 42.14 7.95
C SER A 733 -5.10 43.22 7.90
N PRO A 734 -6.39 42.88 7.82
CA PRO A 734 -7.41 43.81 8.25
C PRO A 734 -7.15 44.12 9.73
N GLU A 735 -7.32 45.39 10.11
CA GLU A 735 -7.41 45.79 11.52
C GLU A 735 -8.55 45.04 12.24
#